data_AF-A0A1J5QYA4-F1
#
_entry.id   AF-A0A1J5QYA4-F1
#
_cell.length_a   1.000
_cell.length_b   1.000
_cell.length_c   1.000
_cell.angle_alpha   90.00
_cell.angle_beta   90.00
_cell.angle_gamma   90.00
#
_symmetry.space_group_name_H-M   'P 1'
#
loop_
_entity.id
_entity.type
_entity.pdbx_description
1 polymer ?
#
loop_
_entity_poly.entity_id
_entity_poly.type
_entity_poly.pdbx_seq_one_letter_code
_entity_poly.pdbx_strand_id
1 'polypeptide(L)'
;MSSTTPAPTHPATSGNAPAARKLQLIARLRALFDDVSGSDLGDTDPTIPFVELGIDSLTLTQAALQVKREFGVSVTFRQLMESLRSLDALADHLDSQLPPEPAAQPQAATVAAAAPQGLAMPAAAMPAPGTNAPLLQQVIQQQMQLMAQQLALLSGVQPPALQSATPAPADTTPPAAPAPTGTTTADAASATDDAGVQRYDVKKAFGAIARIHTQASPLTERQRARLDAFMRRYVERTAKSRAYTEQHRAHLADPRVVNGFRPMIKDIVYQIVVARSKGSHLWDLDGNDYVDVLSGFGMSLFGWQPDFVLDAVRRQLDDGYDIGPQHPLAGPVAELVCELTGFDRAGLCNTGSEAVMAAVRIARTVTGRSTVVLFTGSYHGTFDEVLVRSGGEHKGIPAAPGIMRGMFGDVRVLDYGTPEALAFIRAHADDLAAVLVEPVQSRRPEFQPVDFLKDVRAITEQSGTCLIFDEVITGFRCALGGAQQLFGVRADLASYGKVIGGGMPIGVIAGKREFMDALDGGAWQYGDDSIPSVGVTYFAGTFVRHPLALAAAHASLTHLKQQGPALQQRLNAATTALADELSAFCREHGAPLEIRHFASLWRVAWLEDHPLQDLLFAMMRSRGVHILDNFPCFLTTAHSEADIAHIAGAFKDSVRELQESEFLPRHKSPVSVVFDAAKPPLPGARLGKDPSGKPAWFVPNPDDPAQYLKVGA
;
A
#
# COMPACT_ATOMS: atom_id res chain seq x y z
N MET A 1 -43.48 -19.54 -73.79
CA MET A 1 -43.51 -18.10 -73.45
C MET A 1 -44.12 -17.95 -72.07
N SER A 2 -43.45 -17.17 -71.22
CA SER A 2 -43.93 -16.52 -69.99
C SER A 2 -44.03 -17.35 -68.69
N SER A 3 -43.46 -16.71 -67.66
CA SER A 3 -43.21 -17.00 -66.25
C SER A 3 -44.50 -17.06 -65.38
N THR A 4 -44.58 -17.44 -64.10
CA THR A 4 -43.67 -17.44 -62.93
C THR A 4 -44.33 -18.27 -61.78
N THR A 5 -43.53 -19.03 -61.02
CA THR A 5 -43.61 -19.51 -59.60
C THR A 5 -44.92 -20.03 -58.93
N PRO A 6 -44.80 -21.14 -58.16
CA PRO A 6 -45.34 -21.20 -56.79
C PRO A 6 -44.30 -21.62 -55.72
N ALA A 7 -44.66 -21.32 -54.46
CA ALA A 7 -43.88 -21.38 -53.23
C ALA A 7 -43.36 -22.77 -52.79
N PRO A 8 -42.39 -22.80 -51.86
CA PRO A 8 -42.26 -23.90 -50.91
C PRO A 8 -42.36 -23.45 -49.44
N THR A 9 -43.35 -24.03 -48.75
CA THR A 9 -43.26 -24.71 -47.44
C THR A 9 -42.18 -24.26 -46.44
N HIS A 10 -42.64 -23.73 -45.31
CA HIS A 10 -41.89 -23.71 -44.04
C HIS A 10 -41.63 -25.13 -43.52
N PRO A 11 -40.44 -25.36 -42.93
CA PRO A 11 -40.32 -26.17 -41.74
C PRO A 11 -40.04 -25.29 -40.51
N ALA A 12 -40.72 -25.62 -39.42
CA ALA A 12 -40.51 -25.06 -38.10
C ALA A 12 -39.12 -25.40 -37.57
N THR A 13 -38.42 -24.42 -36.98
CA THR A 13 -37.25 -24.65 -36.13
C THR A 13 -37.53 -24.12 -34.73
N SER A 14 -38.00 -25.02 -33.88
CA SER A 14 -37.85 -24.91 -32.43
C SER A 14 -36.43 -25.36 -32.06
N GLY A 15 -35.58 -24.43 -31.63
CA GLY A 15 -34.30 -24.77 -30.99
C GLY A 15 -33.24 -23.69 -31.13
N ASN A 16 -33.15 -22.74 -30.17
CA ASN A 16 -31.88 -22.04 -29.86
C ASN A 16 -31.87 -21.20 -28.55
N ALA A 17 -32.67 -21.52 -27.54
CA ALA A 17 -32.65 -20.76 -26.27
C ALA A 17 -31.34 -20.90 -25.45
N PRO A 18 -30.69 -22.10 -25.33
CA PRO A 18 -29.47 -22.24 -24.51
C PRO A 18 -28.24 -21.57 -25.12
N ALA A 19 -28.08 -21.64 -26.45
CA ALA A 19 -26.92 -21.07 -27.14
C ALA A 19 -26.89 -19.53 -27.10
N ALA A 20 -28.05 -18.88 -27.11
CA ALA A 20 -28.14 -17.42 -27.03
C ALA A 20 -27.75 -16.88 -25.64
N ARG A 21 -28.13 -17.59 -24.57
CA ARG A 21 -27.81 -17.20 -23.18
C ARG A 21 -26.32 -17.33 -22.87
N LYS A 22 -25.69 -18.42 -23.30
CA LYS A 22 -24.24 -18.62 -23.15
C LYS A 22 -23.44 -17.48 -23.79
N LEU A 23 -23.82 -17.04 -24.99
CA LEU A 23 -23.14 -15.92 -25.67
C LEU A 23 -23.26 -14.59 -24.90
N GLN A 24 -24.42 -14.32 -24.28
CA GLN A 24 -24.60 -13.14 -23.42
C GLN A 24 -23.78 -13.23 -22.13
N LEU A 25 -23.69 -14.41 -21.52
CA LEU A 25 -22.83 -14.64 -20.35
C LEU A 25 -21.36 -14.44 -20.70
N ILE A 26 -20.90 -14.93 -21.85
CA ILE A 26 -19.53 -14.70 -22.33
C ILE A 26 -19.26 -13.20 -22.51
N ALA A 27 -20.19 -12.44 -23.11
CA ALA A 27 -20.01 -10.99 -23.29
C ALA A 27 -19.92 -10.24 -21.95
N ARG A 28 -20.76 -10.61 -20.97
CA ARG A 28 -20.71 -10.02 -19.62
C ARG A 28 -19.45 -10.42 -18.86
N LEU A 29 -19.03 -11.67 -18.98
CA LEU A 29 -17.78 -12.16 -18.41
C LEU A 29 -16.57 -11.46 -19.04
N ARG A 30 -16.56 -11.20 -20.36
CA ARG A 30 -15.51 -10.40 -21.01
C ARG A 30 -15.40 -9.02 -20.39
N ALA A 31 -16.51 -8.27 -20.34
CA ALA A 31 -16.53 -6.95 -19.73
C ALA A 31 -16.06 -6.97 -18.26
N LEU A 32 -16.46 -7.99 -17.51
CA LEU A 32 -15.99 -8.19 -16.13
C LEU A 32 -14.47 -8.41 -16.08
N PHE A 33 -13.93 -9.29 -16.92
CA PHE A 33 -12.49 -9.59 -16.92
C PHE A 33 -11.64 -8.46 -17.50
N ASP A 34 -12.15 -7.67 -18.45
CA ASP A 34 -11.51 -6.44 -18.94
C ASP A 34 -11.37 -5.44 -17.80
N ASP A 35 -12.47 -5.20 -17.10
CA ASP A 35 -12.54 -4.30 -15.95
C ASP A 35 -11.61 -4.74 -14.81
N VAL A 36 -11.40 -6.05 -14.63
CA VAL A 36 -10.52 -6.59 -13.58
C VAL A 36 -9.05 -6.63 -13.96
N SER A 37 -8.75 -7.00 -15.20
CA SER A 37 -7.37 -7.13 -15.67
C SER A 37 -6.75 -5.80 -16.07
N GLY A 38 -7.57 -4.80 -16.45
CA GLY A 38 -7.09 -3.57 -17.05
C GLY A 38 -6.60 -3.76 -18.50
N SER A 39 -6.84 -4.94 -19.09
CA SER A 39 -6.54 -5.29 -20.47
C SER A 39 -7.83 -5.33 -21.29
N ASP A 40 -7.75 -5.05 -22.59
CA ASP A 40 -8.87 -5.24 -23.52
C ASP A 40 -8.85 -6.68 -24.06
N LEU A 41 -9.75 -7.54 -23.58
CA LEU A 41 -9.94 -8.92 -24.03
C LEU A 41 -10.85 -8.99 -25.27
N GLY A 42 -11.35 -7.87 -25.81
CA GLY A 42 -11.99 -7.72 -27.12
C GLY A 42 -12.70 -8.96 -27.71
N ASP A 43 -12.26 -9.38 -28.90
CA ASP A 43 -12.75 -10.55 -29.64
C ASP A 43 -12.01 -11.86 -29.33
N THR A 44 -11.29 -11.92 -28.19
CA THR A 44 -10.43 -13.07 -27.89
C THR A 44 -11.23 -14.37 -27.76
N ASP A 45 -10.73 -15.46 -28.33
CA ASP A 45 -11.41 -16.76 -28.34
C ASP A 45 -11.79 -17.19 -26.90
N PRO A 46 -13.09 -17.36 -26.59
CA PRO A 46 -13.56 -17.62 -25.23
C PRO A 46 -13.12 -18.99 -24.69
N THR A 47 -12.55 -19.86 -25.52
CA THR A 47 -12.02 -21.16 -25.12
C THR A 47 -10.58 -21.10 -24.58
N ILE A 48 -9.86 -20.00 -24.81
CA ILE A 48 -8.47 -19.85 -24.38
C ILE A 48 -8.41 -19.80 -22.83
N PRO A 49 -7.49 -20.55 -22.20
CA PRO A 49 -7.31 -20.49 -20.76
C PRO A 49 -6.92 -19.09 -20.28
N PHE A 50 -7.48 -18.64 -19.15
CA PHE A 50 -7.21 -17.30 -18.58
C PHE A 50 -5.71 -17.02 -18.38
N VAL A 51 -4.94 -18.04 -18.00
CA VAL A 51 -3.49 -17.91 -17.80
C VAL A 51 -2.75 -17.57 -19.11
N GLU A 52 -3.21 -18.09 -20.25
CA GLU A 52 -2.65 -17.80 -21.56
C GLU A 52 -3.03 -16.41 -22.07
N LEU A 53 -4.15 -15.86 -21.56
CA LEU A 53 -4.58 -14.48 -21.79
C LEU A 53 -3.83 -13.46 -20.90
N GLY A 54 -2.84 -13.90 -20.13
CA GLY A 54 -2.09 -13.03 -19.22
C GLY A 54 -2.89 -12.58 -17.97
N ILE A 55 -4.04 -13.21 -17.70
CA ILE A 55 -4.86 -12.93 -16.53
C ILE A 55 -4.20 -13.60 -15.33
N ASP A 56 -3.67 -12.75 -14.43
CA ASP A 56 -2.92 -13.19 -13.27
C ASP A 56 -3.79 -13.66 -12.11
N SER A 57 -3.17 -14.20 -11.06
CA SER A 57 -3.88 -14.75 -9.91
C SER A 57 -4.60 -13.73 -9.04
N LEU A 58 -4.10 -12.48 -8.97
CA LEU A 58 -4.78 -11.38 -8.30
C LEU A 58 -6.06 -11.02 -9.05
N THR A 59 -5.97 -10.93 -10.37
CA THR A 59 -7.04 -10.66 -11.31
C THR A 59 -8.10 -11.77 -11.26
N LEU A 60 -7.68 -13.04 -11.23
CA LEU A 60 -8.60 -14.18 -11.05
C LEU A 60 -9.30 -14.17 -9.69
N THR A 61 -8.60 -13.75 -8.62
CA THR A 61 -9.20 -13.63 -7.29
C THR A 61 -10.23 -12.51 -7.26
N GLN A 62 -9.93 -11.36 -7.86
CA GLN A 62 -10.88 -10.26 -8.00
C GLN A 62 -12.06 -10.63 -8.91
N ALA A 63 -11.82 -11.36 -10.01
CA ALA A 63 -12.86 -11.85 -10.91
C ALA A 63 -13.80 -12.83 -10.21
N ALA A 64 -13.28 -13.75 -9.39
CA ALA A 64 -14.10 -14.66 -8.59
C ALA A 64 -15.05 -13.91 -7.63
N LEU A 65 -14.56 -12.86 -6.96
CA LEU A 65 -15.38 -12.00 -6.10
C LEU A 65 -16.44 -11.23 -6.91
N GLN A 66 -16.09 -10.74 -8.10
CA GLN A 66 -16.99 -10.00 -8.96
C GLN A 66 -18.07 -10.91 -9.58
N VAL A 67 -17.74 -12.15 -9.94
CA VAL A 67 -18.70 -13.16 -10.41
C VAL A 67 -19.73 -13.46 -9.33
N LYS A 68 -19.29 -13.64 -8.07
CA LYS A 68 -20.21 -13.82 -6.94
C LYS A 68 -21.15 -12.62 -6.75
N ARG A 69 -20.62 -11.40 -6.88
CA ARG A 69 -21.39 -10.16 -6.76
C ARG A 69 -22.42 -10.00 -7.87
N GLU A 70 -22.03 -10.27 -9.12
CA GLU A 70 -22.84 -9.98 -10.30
C GLU A 70 -23.84 -11.09 -10.65
N PHE A 71 -23.47 -12.35 -10.43
CA PHE A 71 -24.28 -13.51 -10.80
C PHE A 71 -24.83 -14.28 -9.58
N GLY A 72 -24.43 -13.93 -8.36
CA GLY A 72 -24.83 -14.65 -7.15
C GLY A 72 -24.20 -16.05 -6.99
N VAL A 73 -23.39 -16.48 -7.96
CA VAL A 73 -22.73 -17.80 -7.97
C VAL A 73 -21.34 -17.68 -7.35
N SER A 74 -21.08 -18.46 -6.30
CA SER A 74 -19.76 -18.48 -5.67
C SER A 74 -18.80 -19.34 -6.48
N VAL A 75 -17.78 -18.71 -7.06
CA VAL A 75 -16.68 -19.38 -7.76
C VAL A 75 -15.40 -19.16 -6.98
N THR A 76 -14.59 -20.20 -6.86
CA THR A 76 -13.28 -20.14 -6.20
C THR A 76 -12.16 -19.92 -7.22
N PHE A 77 -11.04 -19.35 -6.76
CA PHE A 77 -9.82 -19.25 -7.57
C PHE A 77 -9.39 -20.60 -8.17
N ARG A 78 -9.50 -21.69 -7.39
CA ARG A 78 -9.16 -23.05 -7.85
C ARG A 78 -10.01 -23.47 -9.04
N GLN A 79 -11.32 -23.23 -8.97
CA GLN A 79 -12.22 -23.51 -10.08
C GLN A 79 -11.81 -22.72 -11.32
N LEU A 80 -11.47 -21.44 -11.22
CA LEU A 80 -11.02 -20.63 -12.36
C LEU A 80 -9.65 -21.05 -12.93
N MET A 81 -8.84 -21.80 -12.18
CA MET A 81 -7.53 -22.30 -12.63
C MET A 81 -7.60 -23.70 -13.24
N GLU A 82 -8.52 -24.54 -12.76
CA GLU A 82 -8.58 -25.96 -13.11
C GLU A 82 -9.78 -26.26 -14.02
N SER A 83 -11.00 -26.17 -13.49
CA SER A 83 -12.21 -26.66 -14.15
C SER A 83 -12.95 -25.60 -14.98
N LEU A 84 -12.88 -24.33 -14.58
CA LEU A 84 -13.51 -23.16 -15.19
C LEU A 84 -12.44 -22.24 -15.78
N ARG A 85 -11.50 -22.84 -16.51
CA ARG A 85 -10.25 -22.20 -16.92
C ARG A 85 -10.38 -21.16 -18.03
N SER A 86 -11.55 -20.99 -18.63
CA SER A 86 -11.82 -20.08 -19.75
C SER A 86 -13.19 -19.41 -19.62
N LEU A 87 -13.44 -18.36 -20.40
CA LEU A 87 -14.73 -17.67 -20.44
C LEU A 87 -15.86 -18.63 -20.82
N ASP A 88 -15.61 -19.55 -21.75
CA ASP A 88 -16.56 -20.55 -22.21
C ASP A 88 -16.96 -21.54 -21.09
N ALA A 89 -15.97 -22.10 -20.40
CA ALA A 89 -16.19 -23.04 -19.30
C ALA A 89 -16.88 -22.37 -18.09
N LEU A 90 -16.53 -21.12 -17.81
CA LEU A 90 -17.18 -20.33 -16.77
C LEU A 90 -18.63 -19.97 -17.14
N ALA A 91 -18.89 -19.61 -18.41
CA ALA A 91 -20.24 -19.33 -18.89
C ALA A 91 -21.14 -20.56 -18.80
N ASP A 92 -20.65 -21.75 -19.15
CA ASP A 92 -21.39 -23.02 -19.00
C ASP A 92 -21.75 -23.28 -17.53
N HIS A 93 -20.80 -23.06 -16.63
CA HIS A 93 -21.03 -23.22 -15.19
C HIS A 93 -22.07 -22.24 -14.66
N LEU A 94 -22.02 -20.97 -15.08
CA LEU A 94 -23.01 -19.98 -14.69
C LEU A 94 -24.38 -20.29 -15.27
N ASP A 95 -24.47 -20.70 -16.53
CA ASP A 95 -25.75 -21.07 -17.16
C ASP A 95 -26.42 -22.24 -16.42
N SER A 96 -25.63 -23.21 -15.94
CA SER A 96 -26.13 -24.36 -15.17
C SER A 96 -26.67 -24.00 -13.77
N GLN A 97 -26.27 -22.87 -13.20
CA GLN A 97 -26.65 -22.45 -11.84
C GLN A 97 -27.62 -21.28 -11.79
N LEU A 98 -27.72 -20.50 -12.86
CA LEU A 98 -28.63 -19.37 -12.93
C LEU A 98 -30.04 -19.83 -13.32
N PRO A 99 -31.11 -19.34 -12.64
CA PRO A 99 -32.48 -19.72 -12.96
C PRO A 99 -32.79 -19.44 -14.44
N PRO A 100 -33.62 -20.26 -15.10
CA PRO A 100 -33.94 -20.07 -16.52
C PRO A 100 -34.51 -18.68 -16.74
N GLU A 101 -33.97 -17.98 -17.75
CA GLU A 101 -34.37 -16.63 -18.08
C GLU A 101 -35.88 -16.61 -18.42
N PRO A 102 -36.68 -15.66 -17.89
CA PRO A 102 -38.07 -15.54 -18.28
C PRO A 102 -38.15 -15.38 -19.79
N ALA A 103 -38.93 -16.23 -20.46
CA ALA A 103 -39.16 -16.12 -21.90
C ALA A 103 -39.55 -14.69 -22.25
N ALA A 104 -38.83 -14.09 -23.21
CA ALA A 104 -39.11 -12.77 -23.72
C ALA A 104 -40.61 -12.64 -24.03
N GLN A 105 -41.27 -11.68 -23.38
CA GLN A 105 -42.62 -11.30 -23.75
C GLN A 105 -42.61 -10.86 -25.23
N PRO A 106 -43.55 -11.34 -26.06
CA PRO A 106 -43.57 -10.97 -27.47
C PRO A 106 -43.70 -9.46 -27.59
N GLN A 107 -42.72 -8.85 -28.25
CA GLN A 107 -42.74 -7.46 -28.69
C GLN A 107 -44.05 -7.21 -29.45
N ALA A 108 -44.89 -6.33 -28.90
CA ALA A 108 -46.01 -5.79 -29.64
C ALA A 108 -45.48 -5.12 -30.90
N ALA A 109 -46.00 -5.56 -32.05
CA ALA A 109 -45.61 -5.07 -33.35
C ALA A 109 -45.72 -3.54 -33.42
N THR A 110 -44.64 -2.92 -33.87
CA THR A 110 -44.55 -1.51 -34.22
C THR A 110 -45.57 -1.16 -35.29
N VAL A 111 -46.56 -0.33 -34.94
CA VAL A 111 -47.40 0.37 -35.92
C VAL A 111 -46.64 1.60 -36.40
N ALA A 112 -46.45 1.69 -37.72
CA ALA A 112 -45.73 2.77 -38.39
C ALA A 112 -46.41 4.14 -38.24
N ALA A 113 -45.58 5.17 -38.31
CA ALA A 113 -45.87 6.58 -38.07
C ALA A 113 -46.97 7.20 -38.95
N ALA A 114 -47.75 8.10 -38.35
CA ALA A 114 -48.39 9.22 -39.03
C ALA A 114 -48.19 10.50 -38.19
N ALA A 115 -47.71 11.57 -38.82
CA ALA A 115 -47.46 12.89 -38.24
C ALA A 115 -48.72 13.81 -38.33
N PRO A 116 -48.66 15.10 -37.95
CA PRO A 116 -48.90 15.63 -36.60
C PRO A 116 -50.10 16.60 -36.55
N GLN A 117 -50.90 16.62 -35.49
CA GLN A 117 -51.84 17.72 -35.25
C GLN A 117 -52.08 18.00 -33.75
N GLY A 118 -51.74 19.22 -33.33
CA GLY A 118 -52.67 20.12 -32.64
C GLY A 118 -52.93 19.96 -31.13
N LEU A 119 -52.45 20.98 -30.40
CA LEU A 119 -53.16 21.76 -29.37
C LEU A 119 -53.17 21.34 -27.89
N ALA A 120 -52.71 22.33 -27.11
CA ALA A 120 -53.25 22.85 -25.86
C ALA A 120 -52.76 22.26 -24.51
N MET A 121 -51.94 23.07 -23.83
CA MET A 121 -51.89 23.14 -22.37
C MET A 121 -53.22 23.67 -21.81
N PRO A 122 -53.51 23.38 -20.52
CA PRO A 122 -53.74 24.51 -19.64
C PRO A 122 -52.97 24.39 -18.31
N ALA A 123 -52.59 25.57 -17.82
CA ALA A 123 -52.00 25.83 -16.51
C ALA A 123 -53.08 26.04 -15.44
N ALA A 124 -52.74 25.76 -14.17
CA ALA A 124 -53.27 26.39 -12.95
C ALA A 124 -52.63 25.71 -11.73
N ALA A 125 -52.42 26.30 -10.55
CA ALA A 125 -52.33 27.67 -10.05
C ALA A 125 -51.91 27.54 -8.57
N MET A 126 -51.14 28.51 -8.07
CA MET A 126 -50.81 28.65 -6.64
C MET A 126 -52.05 29.05 -5.82
N PRO A 127 -52.10 28.73 -4.52
CA PRO A 127 -52.74 29.63 -3.57
C PRO A 127 -51.92 29.89 -2.28
N ALA A 128 -52.13 31.07 -1.73
CA ALA A 128 -51.90 31.49 -0.35
C ALA A 128 -53.11 32.37 0.07
N PRO A 129 -53.30 32.78 1.34
CA PRO A 129 -53.10 32.10 2.62
C PRO A 129 -54.38 32.15 3.51
N GLY A 130 -54.48 31.28 4.54
CA GLY A 130 -55.43 31.51 5.64
C GLY A 130 -55.83 30.27 6.48
N THR A 131 -55.62 30.38 7.80
CA THR A 131 -56.10 29.51 8.90
C THR A 131 -55.39 28.15 9.14
N ASN A 132 -54.26 28.25 9.86
CA ASN A 132 -53.61 27.15 10.59
C ASN A 132 -54.41 26.81 11.85
N ALA A 133 -54.96 25.61 11.93
CA ALA A 133 -55.47 25.02 13.17
C ALA A 133 -55.41 23.47 13.26
N PRO A 134 -55.42 22.67 12.17
CA PRO A 134 -55.42 21.21 12.35
C PRO A 134 -54.02 20.57 12.39
N LEU A 135 -52.98 21.19 11.83
CA LEU A 135 -51.66 20.55 11.70
C LEU A 135 -50.83 20.60 13.00
N LEU A 136 -50.88 21.72 13.72
CA LEU A 136 -50.14 21.88 14.98
C LEU A 136 -50.70 20.95 16.07
N GLN A 137 -52.01 20.70 16.07
CA GLN A 137 -52.65 19.80 17.02
C GLN A 137 -52.30 18.32 16.76
N GLN A 138 -52.15 17.93 15.48
CA GLN A 138 -51.65 16.60 15.12
C GLN A 138 -50.17 16.41 15.50
N VAL A 139 -49.34 17.43 15.33
CA VAL A 139 -47.91 17.36 15.70
C VAL A 139 -47.75 17.26 17.22
N ILE A 140 -48.52 18.02 18.01
CA ILE A 140 -48.49 17.94 19.49
C ILE A 140 -48.98 16.57 19.98
N GLN A 141 -49.99 15.97 19.34
CA GLN A 141 -50.45 14.62 19.70
C GLN A 141 -49.41 13.54 19.39
N GLN A 142 -48.73 13.62 18.24
CA GLN A 142 -47.63 12.70 17.91
C GLN A 142 -46.44 12.87 18.87
N GLN A 143 -46.12 14.10 19.25
CA GLN A 143 -45.01 14.37 20.15
C GLN A 143 -45.28 13.87 21.58
N MET A 144 -46.53 13.98 22.06
CA MET A 144 -46.97 13.42 23.34
C MET A 144 -46.95 11.88 23.35
N GLN A 145 -47.32 11.23 22.24
CA GLN A 145 -47.24 9.76 22.12
C GLN A 145 -45.80 9.26 22.12
N LEU A 146 -44.89 9.95 21.43
CA LEU A 146 -43.47 9.61 21.43
C LEU A 146 -42.82 9.84 22.79
N MET A 147 -43.20 10.90 23.51
CA MET A 147 -42.70 11.17 24.86
C MET A 147 -43.19 10.13 25.87
N ALA A 148 -44.45 9.66 25.75
CA ALA A 148 -44.98 8.58 26.58
C ALA A 148 -44.30 7.23 26.32
N GLN A 149 -43.96 6.92 25.05
CA GLN A 149 -43.20 5.71 24.70
C GLN A 149 -41.75 5.77 25.20
N GLN A 150 -41.10 6.93 25.15
CA GLN A 150 -39.75 7.10 25.70
C GLN A 150 -39.72 7.00 27.23
N LEU A 151 -40.73 7.53 27.93
CA LEU A 151 -40.88 7.37 29.39
C LEU A 151 -41.18 5.93 29.81
N ALA A 152 -41.93 5.17 29.01
CA ALA A 152 -42.18 3.75 29.26
C ALA A 152 -40.91 2.88 29.06
N LEU A 153 -40.07 3.21 28.06
CA LEU A 153 -38.79 2.55 27.83
C LEU A 153 -37.73 2.88 28.89
N LEU A 154 -37.77 4.08 29.48
CA LEU A 154 -36.83 4.52 30.53
C LEU A 154 -37.22 4.07 31.95
N SER A 155 -38.48 3.66 32.18
CA SER A 155 -38.98 3.24 33.51
C SER A 155 -39.00 1.72 33.73
N GLY A 156 -38.69 0.91 32.71
CA GLY A 156 -38.47 -0.54 32.87
C GLY A 156 -39.71 -1.36 33.23
N VAL A 157 -40.92 -0.84 33.06
CA VAL A 157 -42.17 -1.56 33.38
C VAL A 157 -42.79 -2.15 32.11
N GLN A 158 -42.82 -3.49 32.01
CA GLN A 158 -43.58 -4.21 30.98
C GLN A 158 -45.09 -4.19 31.27
N PRO A 159 -45.96 -4.06 30.25
CA PRO A 159 -47.41 -4.29 30.42
C PRO A 159 -47.76 -5.79 30.52
N PRO A 160 -48.87 -6.16 31.21
CA PRO A 160 -49.17 -7.54 31.58
C PRO A 160 -49.72 -8.39 30.41
N ALA A 161 -49.41 -9.69 30.46
CA ALA A 161 -49.83 -10.73 29.52
C ALA A 161 -51.23 -11.31 29.86
N LEU A 162 -51.99 -11.69 28.82
CA LEU A 162 -53.22 -12.47 28.92
C LEU A 162 -52.90 -13.98 29.05
N GLN A 163 -53.58 -14.62 30.00
CA GLN A 163 -53.41 -16.00 30.44
C GLN A 163 -54.00 -17.05 29.46
N SER A 164 -53.35 -18.22 29.38
CA SER A 164 -54.02 -19.49 29.11
C SER A 164 -53.53 -20.55 30.13
N ALA A 165 -54.47 -21.34 30.63
CA ALA A 165 -54.32 -22.22 31.79
C ALA A 165 -53.93 -23.68 31.40
N THR A 166 -52.77 -24.13 31.90
CA THR A 166 -52.44 -25.35 32.71
C THR A 166 -53.32 -26.63 32.66
N PRO A 167 -52.76 -27.86 32.78
CA PRO A 167 -52.21 -28.34 34.07
C PRO A 167 -50.88 -29.15 34.05
N ALA A 168 -50.25 -29.14 35.22
CA ALA A 168 -48.97 -29.75 35.64
C ALA A 168 -49.20 -31.14 36.32
N PRO A 169 -48.30 -31.68 37.20
CA PRO A 169 -46.83 -31.79 37.23
C PRO A 169 -46.35 -33.26 37.51
N ALA A 170 -45.04 -33.54 37.44
CA ALA A 170 -44.32 -34.35 38.45
C ALA A 170 -42.81 -34.53 38.15
N ASP A 171 -42.05 -34.47 39.24
CA ASP A 171 -40.62 -34.74 39.51
C ASP A 171 -39.84 -35.69 38.59
N THR A 172 -38.53 -35.41 38.41
CA THR A 172 -37.43 -36.20 39.02
C THR A 172 -36.03 -35.78 38.53
N THR A 173 -35.06 -35.94 39.44
CA THR A 173 -33.60 -35.76 39.36
C THR A 173 -32.86 -36.62 38.30
N PRO A 174 -31.57 -36.30 37.98
CA PRO A 174 -30.88 -36.77 36.78
C PRO A 174 -30.00 -38.03 36.97
N PRO A 175 -29.68 -38.78 35.90
CA PRO A 175 -28.49 -39.63 35.80
C PRO A 175 -27.54 -39.13 34.69
N ALA A 176 -26.25 -38.92 34.94
CA ALA A 176 -25.13 -39.89 35.03
C ALA A 176 -24.62 -40.41 33.67
N ALA A 177 -23.33 -40.17 33.44
CA ALA A 177 -22.54 -40.52 32.25
C ALA A 177 -22.31 -42.03 32.09
N PRO A 178 -21.93 -42.49 30.87
CA PRO A 178 -21.21 -43.74 30.70
C PRO A 178 -19.78 -43.54 30.17
N ALA A 179 -18.88 -44.40 30.64
CA ALA A 179 -17.56 -44.69 30.08
C ALA A 179 -17.45 -46.23 29.93
N PRO A 180 -16.33 -46.81 29.46
CA PRO A 180 -16.08 -47.21 28.08
C PRO A 180 -15.91 -48.74 27.90
N THR A 181 -16.16 -49.29 26.71
CA THR A 181 -15.68 -50.64 26.34
C THR A 181 -15.64 -50.87 24.83
N GLY A 182 -14.55 -51.47 24.34
CA GLY A 182 -14.60 -52.50 23.30
C GLY A 182 -14.04 -52.14 21.92
N THR A 183 -12.82 -52.60 21.67
CA THR A 183 -12.08 -52.64 20.39
C THR A 183 -12.76 -53.46 19.28
N THR A 184 -12.80 -52.93 18.05
CA THR A 184 -12.69 -53.70 16.80
C THR A 184 -11.99 -52.87 15.72
N THR A 185 -10.94 -53.45 15.14
CA THR A 185 -10.15 -52.99 13.99
C THR A 185 -10.94 -53.06 12.69
N ALA A 186 -10.93 -51.99 11.88
CA ALA A 186 -11.08 -52.06 10.42
C ALA A 186 -10.60 -50.73 9.78
N ASP A 187 -9.83 -50.87 8.71
CA ASP A 187 -9.19 -49.82 7.90
C ASP A 187 -10.08 -48.60 7.57
N ALA A 188 -9.53 -47.40 7.77
CA ALA A 188 -10.02 -46.18 7.14
C ALA A 188 -8.84 -45.45 6.50
N ALA A 189 -8.81 -45.51 5.18
CA ALA A 189 -7.88 -44.81 4.31
C ALA A 189 -7.88 -43.30 4.59
N SER A 190 -6.69 -42.72 4.48
CA SER A 190 -6.39 -41.31 4.60
C SER A 190 -7.25 -40.44 3.67
N ALA A 191 -8.05 -39.54 4.26
CA ALA A 191 -8.52 -38.34 3.60
C ALA A 191 -7.81 -37.15 4.26
N THR A 192 -6.62 -36.83 3.73
CA THR A 192 -5.95 -35.55 4.01
C THR A 192 -6.65 -34.46 3.21
N ASP A 193 -7.39 -33.59 3.90
CA ASP A 193 -7.82 -32.29 3.38
C ASP A 193 -6.57 -31.43 3.08
N ASP A 194 -6.13 -31.46 1.83
CA ASP A 194 -5.05 -30.60 1.33
C ASP A 194 -5.65 -29.24 0.94
N ALA A 195 -5.55 -28.28 1.86
CA ALA A 195 -6.00 -26.91 1.69
C ALA A 195 -5.29 -26.26 0.49
N GLY A 196 -6.09 -25.93 -0.53
CA GLY A 196 -5.64 -25.39 -1.81
C GLY A 196 -4.74 -24.17 -1.66
N VAL A 197 -3.49 -24.33 -2.07
CA VAL A 197 -2.48 -23.28 -2.05
C VAL A 197 -2.78 -22.24 -3.14
N GLN A 198 -3.26 -21.07 -2.72
CA GLN A 198 -3.43 -19.87 -3.57
C GLN A 198 -2.10 -19.52 -4.27
N ARG A 199 -2.10 -19.32 -5.59
CA ARG A 199 -0.88 -18.93 -6.32
C ARG A 199 -0.68 -17.42 -6.19
N TYR A 200 -0.01 -16.96 -5.14
CA TYR A 200 0.30 -15.54 -4.95
C TYR A 200 1.41 -15.09 -5.92
N ASP A 201 1.14 -14.06 -6.74
CA ASP A 201 2.17 -13.46 -7.62
C ASP A 201 2.99 -12.41 -6.85
N VAL A 202 4.15 -12.85 -6.36
CA VAL A 202 5.08 -12.02 -5.57
C VAL A 202 5.55 -10.77 -6.32
N LYS A 203 5.64 -10.81 -7.66
CA LYS A 203 6.11 -9.66 -8.46
C LYS A 203 5.13 -8.50 -8.48
N LYS A 204 3.85 -8.76 -8.15
CA LYS A 204 2.77 -7.77 -8.14
C LYS A 204 2.42 -7.26 -6.74
N ALA A 205 3.18 -7.66 -5.72
CA ALA A 205 2.98 -7.21 -4.35
C ALA A 205 3.25 -5.70 -4.20
N PHE A 206 2.21 -4.94 -3.85
CA PHE A 206 2.31 -3.49 -3.62
C PHE A 206 2.82 -3.18 -2.20
N GLY A 207 3.78 -2.24 -2.09
CA GLY A 207 4.25 -1.72 -0.81
C GLY A 207 4.68 -2.78 0.22
N ALA A 208 4.05 -2.73 1.40
CA ALA A 208 4.33 -3.61 2.54
C ALA A 208 3.52 -4.92 2.56
N ILE A 209 2.79 -5.25 1.48
CA ILE A 209 2.03 -6.49 1.38
C ILE A 209 2.98 -7.71 1.49
N ALA A 210 2.51 -8.76 2.17
CA ALA A 210 3.25 -9.98 2.40
C ALA A 210 3.53 -10.76 1.11
N ARG A 211 4.78 -11.21 0.94
CA ARG A 211 5.20 -12.00 -0.23
C ARG A 211 5.18 -13.50 0.12
N ILE A 212 4.32 -14.27 -0.55
CA ILE A 212 4.11 -15.70 -0.29
C ILE A 212 4.56 -16.51 -1.51
N HIS A 213 5.51 -17.44 -1.33
CA HIS A 213 5.95 -18.37 -2.35
C HIS A 213 5.40 -19.77 -2.08
N THR A 214 4.85 -20.40 -3.11
CA THR A 214 4.14 -21.68 -2.98
C THR A 214 4.86 -22.85 -3.66
N GLN A 215 5.93 -22.57 -4.40
CA GLN A 215 6.76 -23.56 -5.08
C GLN A 215 8.16 -23.63 -4.46
N ALA A 216 8.77 -24.82 -4.51
CA ALA A 216 10.14 -25.05 -4.08
C ALA A 216 11.06 -25.23 -5.30
N SER A 217 12.18 -24.50 -5.33
CA SER A 217 13.28 -24.78 -6.27
C SER A 217 14.10 -25.96 -5.73
N PRO A 218 14.55 -26.90 -6.58
CA PRO A 218 15.41 -27.99 -6.14
C PRO A 218 16.75 -27.44 -5.63
N LEU A 219 17.19 -27.90 -4.47
CA LEU A 219 18.48 -27.55 -3.85
C LEU A 219 19.49 -28.68 -4.02
N THR A 220 20.78 -28.35 -4.16
CA THR A 220 21.86 -29.33 -4.04
C THR A 220 21.93 -29.91 -2.62
N GLU A 221 22.55 -31.07 -2.44
CA GLU A 221 22.75 -31.68 -1.12
C GLU A 221 23.51 -30.73 -0.18
N ARG A 222 24.52 -30.03 -0.72
CA ARG A 222 25.29 -29.02 0.01
C ARG A 222 24.44 -27.83 0.44
N GLN A 223 23.67 -27.25 -0.49
CA GLN A 223 22.75 -26.14 -0.18
C GLN A 223 21.74 -26.54 0.90
N ARG A 224 21.20 -27.76 0.82
CA ARG A 224 20.27 -28.31 1.81
C ARG A 224 20.93 -28.45 3.18
N ALA A 225 22.08 -29.10 3.28
CA ALA A 225 22.80 -29.28 4.54
C ALA A 225 23.15 -27.93 5.21
N ARG A 226 23.54 -26.93 4.41
CA ARG A 226 23.85 -25.56 4.88
C ARG A 226 22.59 -24.83 5.34
N LEU A 227 21.49 -24.92 4.59
CA LEU A 227 20.21 -24.35 4.98
C LEU A 227 19.70 -24.97 6.28
N ASP A 228 19.73 -26.29 6.43
CA ASP A 228 19.26 -26.99 7.62
C ASP A 228 20.11 -26.64 8.85
N ALA A 229 21.43 -26.49 8.69
CA ALA A 229 22.30 -26.00 9.76
C ALA A 229 21.97 -24.55 10.16
N PHE A 230 21.71 -23.68 9.18
CA PHE A 230 21.30 -22.30 9.45
C PHE A 230 19.95 -22.22 10.17
N MET A 231 18.94 -22.96 9.68
CA MET A 231 17.60 -22.95 10.29
C MET A 231 17.65 -23.43 11.75
N ARG A 232 18.41 -24.49 12.06
CA ARG A 232 18.62 -24.94 13.44
C ARG A 232 19.21 -23.83 14.32
N ARG A 233 20.31 -23.22 13.88
CA ARG A 233 20.94 -22.09 14.58
C ARG A 233 19.95 -20.94 14.84
N TYR A 234 19.15 -20.59 13.83
CA TYR A 234 18.18 -19.50 13.94
C TYR A 234 17.05 -19.83 14.93
N VAL A 235 16.48 -21.03 14.82
CA VAL A 235 15.41 -21.52 15.71
C VAL A 235 15.90 -21.65 17.15
N GLU A 236 17.09 -22.18 17.37
CA GLU A 236 17.69 -22.30 18.71
C GLU A 236 17.89 -20.93 19.36
N ARG A 237 18.37 -19.94 18.60
CA ARG A 237 18.54 -18.58 19.09
C ARG A 237 17.20 -17.93 19.45
N THR A 238 16.15 -18.15 18.67
CA THR A 238 14.88 -17.39 18.73
C THR A 238 13.67 -18.24 19.12
N ALA A 239 13.91 -19.26 19.95
CA ALA A 239 12.95 -20.31 20.28
C ALA A 239 11.66 -19.76 20.89
N LYS A 240 11.73 -18.77 21.79
CA LYS A 240 10.53 -18.17 22.39
C LYS A 240 9.76 -17.30 21.41
N SER A 241 10.42 -16.65 20.45
CA SER A 241 9.72 -15.91 19.38
C SER A 241 8.89 -16.85 18.49
N ARG A 242 9.46 -18.02 18.14
CA ARG A 242 8.72 -19.08 17.43
C ARG A 242 7.53 -19.59 18.24
N ALA A 243 7.77 -19.97 19.50
CA ALA A 243 6.74 -20.49 20.39
C ALA A 243 5.60 -19.49 20.64
N TYR A 244 5.93 -18.21 20.85
CA TYR A 244 4.96 -17.12 20.96
C TYR A 244 4.09 -17.03 19.70
N THR A 245 4.72 -17.05 18.52
CA THR A 245 3.98 -16.98 17.25
C THR A 245 3.02 -18.17 17.11
N GLU A 246 3.47 -19.39 17.42
CA GLU A 246 2.64 -20.59 17.37
C GLU A 246 1.45 -20.52 18.34
N GLN A 247 1.71 -20.15 19.59
CA GLN A 247 0.69 -20.02 20.63
C GLN A 247 -0.40 -19.00 20.27
N HIS A 248 -0.03 -17.87 19.65
CA HIS A 248 -0.94 -16.76 19.44
C HIS A 248 -1.55 -16.69 18.03
N ARG A 249 -1.04 -17.45 17.04
CA ARG A 249 -1.49 -17.37 15.63
C ARG A 249 -3.00 -17.56 15.44
N ALA A 250 -3.63 -18.39 16.26
CA ALA A 250 -5.08 -18.61 16.18
C ALA A 250 -5.92 -17.39 16.57
N HIS A 251 -5.36 -16.46 17.34
CA HIS A 251 -6.08 -15.29 17.89
C HIS A 251 -5.54 -13.95 17.36
N LEU A 252 -4.25 -13.87 17.02
CA LEU A 252 -3.60 -12.66 16.52
C LEU A 252 -3.45 -12.72 14.99
N ALA A 253 -4.40 -12.12 14.28
CA ALA A 253 -4.33 -11.96 12.82
C ALA A 253 -3.37 -10.81 12.48
N ASP A 254 -2.12 -11.15 12.14
CA ASP A 254 -1.08 -10.20 11.76
C ASP A 254 -0.58 -10.46 10.32
N PRO A 255 -0.74 -9.52 9.37
CA PRO A 255 -0.25 -9.72 8.01
C PRO A 255 1.28 -9.84 7.90
N ARG A 256 2.05 -9.49 8.94
CA ARG A 256 3.51 -9.56 8.91
C ARG A 256 4.06 -10.96 9.17
N VAL A 257 3.32 -11.86 9.81
CA VAL A 257 3.83 -13.20 10.16
C VAL A 257 3.91 -14.14 8.95
N VAL A 258 3.29 -13.77 7.81
CA VAL A 258 3.31 -14.56 6.56
C VAL A 258 4.28 -13.99 5.52
N ASN A 259 4.91 -12.85 5.79
CA ASN A 259 5.84 -12.24 4.85
C ASN A 259 7.09 -13.11 4.65
N GLY A 260 7.43 -13.38 3.39
CA GLY A 260 8.55 -14.25 3.02
C GLY A 260 8.26 -15.74 3.19
N PHE A 261 6.99 -16.13 3.41
CA PHE A 261 6.63 -17.54 3.58
C PHE A 261 7.00 -18.37 2.35
N ARG A 262 7.76 -19.44 2.58
CA ARG A 262 7.98 -20.52 1.60
C ARG A 262 7.94 -21.85 2.36
N PRO A 263 7.30 -22.91 1.82
CA PRO A 263 7.20 -24.20 2.51
C PRO A 263 8.54 -24.73 3.04
N MET A 264 9.61 -24.53 2.27
CA MET A 264 10.96 -25.01 2.60
C MET A 264 11.62 -24.29 3.78
N ILE A 265 11.26 -23.03 4.04
CA ILE A 265 11.85 -22.22 5.13
C ILE A 265 10.82 -21.82 6.19
N LYS A 266 9.62 -22.45 6.19
CA LYS A 266 8.50 -22.11 7.08
C LYS A 266 8.91 -22.08 8.56
N ASP A 267 9.87 -22.91 8.94
CA ASP A 267 10.38 -23.07 10.31
C ASP A 267 11.23 -21.88 10.80
N ILE A 268 11.52 -20.90 9.94
CA ILE A 268 12.16 -19.62 10.29
C ILE A 268 11.29 -18.41 9.89
N VAL A 269 10.03 -18.63 9.50
CA VAL A 269 9.08 -17.57 9.10
C VAL A 269 8.21 -17.21 10.30
N TYR A 270 8.71 -16.30 11.11
CA TYR A 270 8.03 -15.63 12.23
C TYR A 270 8.74 -14.32 12.56
N GLN A 271 8.06 -13.45 13.30
CA GLN A 271 8.62 -12.19 13.77
C GLN A 271 9.44 -12.41 15.06
N ILE A 272 10.48 -11.61 15.25
CA ILE A 272 11.19 -11.53 16.54
C ILE A 272 10.31 -10.78 17.52
N VAL A 273 10.06 -11.36 18.69
CA VAL A 273 9.19 -10.77 19.71
C VAL A 273 10.05 -10.03 20.73
N VAL A 274 9.92 -8.71 20.76
CA VAL A 274 10.76 -7.82 21.57
C VAL A 274 10.18 -7.67 22.98
N ALA A 275 11.04 -7.83 24.00
CA ALA A 275 10.71 -7.61 25.40
C ALA A 275 11.02 -6.19 25.87
N ARG A 276 12.12 -5.59 25.39
CA ARG A 276 12.55 -4.22 25.76
C ARG A 276 13.44 -3.59 24.68
N SER A 277 13.62 -2.28 24.75
CA SER A 277 14.45 -1.49 23.84
C SER A 277 15.09 -0.28 24.53
N LYS A 278 16.27 0.16 24.07
CA LYS A 278 16.96 1.39 24.54
C LYS A 278 18.07 1.75 23.55
N GLY A 279 18.20 3.03 23.21
CA GLY A 279 19.21 3.49 22.25
C GLY A 279 19.00 2.82 20.88
N SER A 280 20.07 2.31 20.29
CA SER A 280 20.04 1.52 19.04
C SER A 280 19.66 0.05 19.24
N HIS A 281 19.32 -0.38 20.46
CA HIS A 281 19.19 -1.81 20.79
C HIS A 281 17.77 -2.28 21.11
N LEU A 282 17.51 -3.54 20.74
CA LEU A 282 16.33 -4.34 21.09
C LEU A 282 16.76 -5.62 21.79
N TRP A 283 15.97 -6.08 22.77
CA TRP A 283 16.14 -7.40 23.37
C TRP A 283 14.87 -8.22 23.22
N ASP A 284 14.99 -9.43 22.68
CA ASP A 284 13.85 -10.33 22.48
C ASP A 284 13.47 -11.13 23.74
N LEU A 285 12.44 -11.97 23.64
CA LEU A 285 11.99 -12.84 24.74
C LEU A 285 13.04 -13.87 25.17
N ASP A 286 13.96 -14.25 24.28
CA ASP A 286 15.07 -15.16 24.54
C ASP A 286 16.24 -14.44 25.23
N GLY A 287 16.22 -13.10 25.29
CA GLY A 287 17.27 -12.26 25.86
C GLY A 287 18.37 -11.91 24.87
N ASN A 288 18.19 -12.23 23.59
CA ASN A 288 19.13 -11.87 22.54
C ASN A 288 19.14 -10.36 22.34
N ASP A 289 20.35 -9.79 22.27
CA ASP A 289 20.56 -8.40 21.90
C ASP A 289 20.60 -8.24 20.37
N TYR A 290 19.98 -7.17 19.88
CA TYR A 290 20.00 -6.76 18.49
C TYR A 290 20.31 -5.27 18.35
N VAL A 291 21.28 -4.92 17.51
CA VAL A 291 21.38 -3.58 16.93
C VAL A 291 20.26 -3.42 15.90
N ASP A 292 19.39 -2.43 16.10
CA ASP A 292 18.17 -2.23 15.32
C ASP A 292 18.34 -1.21 14.20
N VAL A 293 18.45 -1.72 12.98
CA VAL A 293 18.51 -0.89 11.77
C VAL A 293 17.16 -0.75 11.09
N LEU A 294 16.09 -1.40 11.59
CA LEU A 294 14.73 -1.14 11.13
C LEU A 294 14.17 0.14 11.78
N SER A 295 14.53 0.36 13.05
CA SER A 295 14.30 1.62 13.80
C SER A 295 12.84 2.11 13.71
N GLY A 296 11.90 1.18 13.89
CA GLY A 296 10.47 1.43 13.77
C GLY A 296 10.04 1.94 12.39
N PHE A 297 10.61 1.38 11.32
CA PHE A 297 10.36 1.80 9.93
C PHE A 297 10.72 3.26 9.66
N GLY A 298 11.73 3.77 10.36
CA GLY A 298 12.23 5.15 10.23
C GLY A 298 11.59 6.16 11.18
N MET A 299 10.69 5.74 12.08
CA MET A 299 10.12 6.63 13.11
C MET A 299 11.14 7.05 14.17
N SER A 300 12.05 6.14 14.54
CA SER A 300 13.02 6.40 15.57
C SER A 300 14.24 7.08 14.94
N LEU A 301 14.29 8.42 14.99
CA LEU A 301 15.50 9.14 14.59
C LEU A 301 16.55 9.15 15.71
N PHE A 302 16.11 9.14 16.96
CA PHE A 302 16.96 9.31 18.15
C PHE A 302 17.25 8.00 18.90
N GLY A 303 16.89 6.85 18.33
CA GLY A 303 16.88 5.57 19.04
C GLY A 303 15.67 5.41 19.95
N TRP A 304 15.64 4.30 20.68
CA TRP A 304 14.58 3.91 21.59
C TRP A 304 14.73 4.57 22.95
N GLN A 305 13.63 5.12 23.47
CA GLN A 305 13.56 5.78 24.77
C GLN A 305 14.65 6.85 24.98
N PRO A 306 14.80 7.83 24.08
CA PRO A 306 15.72 8.94 24.30
C PRO A 306 15.24 9.75 25.52
N ASP A 307 16.15 10.08 26.43
CA ASP A 307 15.80 10.59 27.76
C ASP A 307 14.93 11.86 27.67
N PHE A 308 15.23 12.76 26.74
CA PHE A 308 14.46 14.00 26.55
C PHE A 308 13.00 13.78 26.14
N VAL A 309 12.68 12.70 25.41
CA VAL A 309 11.30 12.33 25.09
C VAL A 309 10.67 11.60 26.27
N LEU A 310 11.39 10.63 26.85
CA LEU A 310 10.89 9.84 27.96
C LEU A 310 10.48 10.73 29.14
N ASP A 311 11.31 11.72 29.46
CA ASP A 311 11.02 12.67 30.52
C ASP A 311 9.83 13.57 30.20
N ALA A 312 9.67 13.99 28.93
CA ALA A 312 8.50 14.78 28.50
C ALA A 312 7.20 13.97 28.64
N VAL A 313 7.22 12.70 28.22
CA VAL A 313 6.07 11.79 28.35
C VAL A 313 5.75 11.50 29.82
N ARG A 314 6.76 11.29 30.67
CA ARG A 314 6.55 11.09 32.12
C ARG A 314 5.91 12.28 32.80
N ARG A 315 6.42 13.49 32.54
CA ARG A 315 5.80 14.73 33.07
C ARG A 315 4.34 14.85 32.62
N GLN A 316 4.07 14.58 31.35
CA GLN A 316 2.70 14.61 30.85
C GLN A 316 1.80 13.57 31.52
N LEU A 317 2.31 12.38 31.86
CA LEU A 317 1.53 11.39 32.62
C LEU A 317 1.16 11.89 34.01
N ASP A 318 2.06 12.64 34.67
CA ASP A 318 1.79 13.24 35.98
C ASP A 318 0.74 14.36 35.89
N ASP A 319 0.72 15.11 34.78
CA ASP A 319 -0.23 16.20 34.52
C ASP A 319 -1.62 15.71 34.05
N GLY A 320 -1.68 14.53 33.42
CA GLY A 320 -2.91 13.92 32.88
C GLY A 320 -2.90 13.75 31.35
N TYR A 321 -3.90 13.05 30.82
CA TYR A 321 -3.99 12.68 29.40
C TYR A 321 -5.42 12.77 28.85
N ASP A 322 -6.15 13.79 29.29
CA ASP A 322 -7.55 13.99 28.93
C ASP A 322 -7.75 14.17 27.42
N ILE A 323 -8.83 13.57 26.92
CA ILE A 323 -9.28 13.68 25.53
C ILE A 323 -10.63 14.40 25.53
N GLY A 324 -10.78 15.35 24.60
CA GLY A 324 -12.00 16.15 24.44
C GLY A 324 -11.70 17.65 24.49
N PRO A 325 -11.18 18.17 25.62
CA PRO A 325 -10.70 19.54 25.72
C PRO A 325 -9.47 19.80 24.82
N GLN A 326 -9.17 21.06 24.55
CA GLN A 326 -7.96 21.45 23.84
C GLN A 326 -6.73 21.35 24.75
N HIS A 327 -5.65 20.75 24.27
CA HIS A 327 -4.40 20.61 25.01
C HIS A 327 -3.45 21.80 24.77
N PRO A 328 -2.76 22.34 25.80
CA PRO A 328 -1.90 23.52 25.66
C PRO A 328 -0.70 23.33 24.72
N LEU A 329 -0.21 22.10 24.54
CA LEU A 329 0.90 21.83 23.61
C LEU A 329 0.50 21.81 22.13
N ALA A 330 -0.80 21.84 21.80
CA ALA A 330 -1.23 21.77 20.40
C ALA A 330 -0.73 22.97 19.57
N GLY A 331 -0.83 24.18 20.12
CA GLY A 331 -0.33 25.41 19.50
C GLY A 331 1.20 25.40 19.34
N PRO A 332 1.98 25.25 20.43
CA PRO A 332 3.44 25.20 20.39
C PRO A 332 4.01 24.14 19.43
N VAL A 333 3.38 22.96 19.33
CA VAL A 333 3.81 21.94 18.35
C VAL A 333 3.56 22.43 16.92
N ALA A 334 2.39 23.00 16.62
CA ALA A 334 2.09 23.54 15.30
C ALA A 334 3.04 24.70 14.92
N GLU A 335 3.34 25.60 15.87
CA GLU A 335 4.31 26.68 15.69
C GLU A 335 5.71 26.16 15.35
N LEU A 336 6.21 25.17 16.10
CA LEU A 336 7.51 24.56 15.83
C LEU A 336 7.56 23.85 14.47
N VAL A 337 6.47 23.19 14.06
CA VAL A 337 6.37 22.62 12.70
C VAL A 337 6.52 23.73 11.67
N CYS A 338 5.68 24.78 11.75
CA CYS A 338 5.72 25.90 10.82
C CYS A 338 7.09 26.58 10.77
N GLU A 339 7.74 26.79 11.92
CA GLU A 339 9.07 27.38 12.01
C GLU A 339 10.12 26.53 11.29
N LEU A 340 10.13 25.21 11.54
CA LEU A 340 11.16 24.32 11.02
C LEU A 340 10.97 23.99 9.54
N THR A 341 9.73 23.98 9.05
CA THR A 341 9.42 23.67 7.65
C THR A 341 9.20 24.90 6.79
N GLY A 342 9.02 26.08 7.39
CA GLY A 342 8.66 27.32 6.72
C GLY A 342 7.24 27.33 6.15
N PHE A 343 6.32 26.51 6.67
CA PHE A 343 4.91 26.56 6.27
C PHE A 343 4.12 27.59 7.10
N ASP A 344 2.98 28.03 6.58
CA ASP A 344 2.19 29.09 7.23
C ASP A 344 1.34 28.53 8.38
N ARG A 345 0.79 27.32 8.19
CA ARG A 345 -0.14 26.67 9.12
C ARG A 345 0.10 25.16 9.16
N ALA A 346 -0.23 24.54 10.29
CA ALA A 346 -0.18 23.10 10.48
C ALA A 346 -1.45 22.59 11.19
N GLY A 347 -1.90 21.40 10.81
CA GLY A 347 -2.98 20.62 11.42
C GLY A 347 -2.47 19.26 11.86
N LEU A 348 -2.96 18.76 12.99
CA LEU A 348 -2.50 17.52 13.63
C LEU A 348 -3.47 16.37 13.36
N CYS A 349 -2.96 15.15 13.23
CA CYS A 349 -3.71 13.91 13.10
C CYS A 349 -2.99 12.73 13.77
N ASN A 350 -3.52 11.51 13.66
CA ASN A 350 -2.98 10.35 14.38
C ASN A 350 -1.86 9.63 13.63
N THR A 351 -1.90 9.64 12.30
CA THR A 351 -0.97 8.86 11.46
C THR A 351 -0.61 9.59 10.18
N GLY A 352 0.50 9.20 9.55
CA GLY A 352 0.85 9.69 8.22
C GLY A 352 -0.21 9.35 7.15
N SER A 353 -0.94 8.24 7.28
CA SER A 353 -2.03 7.89 6.35
C SER A 353 -3.19 8.89 6.47
N GLU A 354 -3.56 9.29 7.69
CA GLU A 354 -4.55 10.35 7.89
C GLU A 354 -4.06 11.70 7.37
N ALA A 355 -2.76 12.00 7.51
CA ALA A 355 -2.17 13.22 6.99
C ALA A 355 -2.29 13.33 5.46
N VAL A 356 -1.94 12.27 4.73
CA VAL A 356 -2.10 12.24 3.27
C VAL A 356 -3.58 12.32 2.88
N MET A 357 -4.45 11.54 3.53
CA MET A 357 -5.90 11.58 3.27
C MET A 357 -6.46 13.00 3.42
N ALA A 358 -6.09 13.69 4.50
CA ALA A 358 -6.50 15.07 4.74
C ALA A 358 -5.92 16.03 3.69
N ALA A 359 -4.64 15.89 3.32
CA ALA A 359 -4.03 16.75 2.30
C ALA A 359 -4.72 16.63 0.93
N VAL A 360 -5.06 15.41 0.50
CA VAL A 360 -5.83 15.18 -0.74
C VAL A 360 -7.22 15.81 -0.64
N ARG A 361 -7.89 15.66 0.50
CA ARG A 361 -9.21 16.26 0.71
C ARG A 361 -9.19 17.79 0.72
N ILE A 362 -8.18 18.39 1.34
CA ILE A 362 -7.94 19.84 1.32
C ILE A 362 -7.74 20.30 -0.11
N ALA A 363 -6.85 19.64 -0.87
CA ALA A 363 -6.56 20.00 -2.26
C ALA A 363 -7.83 20.02 -3.13
N ARG A 364 -8.68 18.98 -3.04
CA ARG A 364 -9.97 18.95 -3.74
C ARG A 364 -10.94 20.04 -3.28
N THR A 365 -10.99 20.32 -1.99
CA THR A 365 -11.87 21.36 -1.42
C THR A 365 -11.50 22.74 -1.96
N VAL A 366 -10.21 23.04 -2.03
CA VAL A 366 -9.68 24.37 -2.41
C VAL A 366 -9.72 24.56 -3.93
N THR A 367 -9.32 23.54 -4.68
CA THR A 367 -9.28 23.62 -6.15
C THR A 367 -10.65 23.42 -6.80
N GLY A 368 -11.59 22.77 -6.12
CA GLY A 368 -12.87 22.34 -6.70
C GLY A 368 -12.74 21.23 -7.75
N ARG A 369 -11.55 20.65 -7.90
CA ARG A 369 -11.23 19.62 -8.90
C ARG A 369 -11.22 18.23 -8.29
N SER A 370 -11.25 17.20 -9.12
CA SER A 370 -11.38 15.81 -8.66
C SER A 370 -10.11 14.97 -8.83
N THR A 371 -9.32 15.24 -9.87
CA THR A 371 -8.23 14.36 -10.31
C THR A 371 -6.97 14.52 -9.47
N VAL A 372 -6.40 13.40 -9.01
CA VAL A 372 -5.15 13.34 -8.25
C VAL A 372 -4.13 12.49 -8.98
N VAL A 373 -2.93 13.02 -9.19
CA VAL A 373 -1.81 12.28 -9.76
C VAL A 373 -0.95 11.67 -8.64
N LEU A 374 -0.65 10.38 -8.77
CA LEU A 374 0.30 9.61 -7.98
C LEU A 374 1.40 9.05 -8.89
N PHE A 375 2.46 8.51 -8.29
CA PHE A 375 3.57 7.91 -9.02
C PHE A 375 3.79 6.43 -8.69
N THR A 376 4.16 5.65 -9.71
CA THR A 376 4.52 4.23 -9.55
C THR A 376 5.68 4.08 -8.56
N GLY A 377 5.55 3.12 -7.65
CA GLY A 377 6.57 2.84 -6.62
C GLY A 377 6.51 3.70 -5.36
N SER A 378 5.66 4.73 -5.31
CA SER A 378 5.45 5.55 -4.11
C SER A 378 4.57 4.83 -3.08
N TYR A 379 4.74 5.18 -1.80
CA TYR A 379 3.88 4.70 -0.72
C TYR A 379 3.34 5.87 0.12
N HIS A 380 2.02 6.03 0.13
CA HIS A 380 1.33 7.15 0.77
C HIS A 380 0.40 6.75 1.92
N GLY A 381 0.66 5.59 2.53
CA GLY A 381 -0.18 5.04 3.59
C GLY A 381 -1.19 4.02 3.09
N THR A 382 -2.32 3.90 3.79
CA THR A 382 -3.28 2.79 3.58
C THR A 382 -4.73 3.25 3.45
N PHE A 383 -4.99 4.49 3.07
CA PHE A 383 -6.36 4.86 2.66
C PHE A 383 -6.56 4.49 1.19
N ASP A 384 -7.80 4.18 0.82
CA ASP A 384 -8.08 3.41 -0.39
C ASP A 384 -7.59 4.07 -1.70
N GLU A 385 -7.65 5.40 -1.82
CA GLU A 385 -7.29 6.09 -3.08
C GLU A 385 -5.80 6.06 -3.41
N VAL A 386 -4.92 5.76 -2.43
CA VAL A 386 -3.48 5.62 -2.66
C VAL A 386 -3.03 4.17 -2.76
N LEU A 387 -3.94 3.22 -2.56
CA LEU A 387 -3.69 1.78 -2.73
C LEU A 387 -4.10 1.33 -4.15
N VAL A 388 -3.52 1.99 -5.15
CA VAL A 388 -3.81 1.76 -6.57
C VAL A 388 -2.55 1.42 -7.35
N ARG A 389 -2.71 0.68 -8.46
CA ARG A 389 -1.68 0.45 -9.48
C ARG A 389 -2.11 1.13 -10.79
N SER A 390 -1.17 1.33 -11.71
CA SER A 390 -1.46 1.91 -13.02
C SER A 390 -2.19 0.89 -13.90
N GLY A 391 -3.35 1.28 -14.44
CA GLY A 391 -4.09 0.57 -15.49
C GLY A 391 -4.04 1.33 -16.82
N GLY A 392 -4.88 0.92 -17.79
CA GLY A 392 -4.99 1.59 -19.08
C GLY A 392 -5.25 3.09 -18.95
N GLU A 393 -4.61 3.90 -19.81
CA GLU A 393 -4.69 5.37 -19.78
C GLU A 393 -4.30 6.00 -18.42
N HIS A 394 -3.37 5.35 -17.70
CA HIS A 394 -2.90 5.74 -16.38
C HIS A 394 -3.96 5.73 -15.28
N LYS A 395 -5.17 5.17 -15.52
CA LYS A 395 -6.23 5.10 -14.50
C LYS A 395 -5.76 4.25 -13.32
N GLY A 396 -5.98 4.74 -12.11
CA GLY A 396 -5.76 3.96 -10.89
C GLY A 396 -6.73 2.79 -10.82
N ILE A 397 -6.20 1.57 -10.72
CA ILE A 397 -6.98 0.36 -10.45
C ILE A 397 -6.60 -0.23 -9.09
N PRO A 398 -7.50 -0.93 -8.39
CA PRO A 398 -7.23 -1.48 -7.06
C PRO A 398 -5.94 -2.31 -6.99
N ALA A 399 -5.05 -2.01 -6.04
CA ALA A 399 -3.78 -2.73 -5.85
C ALA A 399 -3.93 -4.04 -5.05
N ALA A 400 -5.04 -4.22 -4.33
CA ALA A 400 -5.29 -5.40 -3.50
C ALA A 400 -6.80 -5.73 -3.41
N PRO A 401 -7.17 -6.99 -3.07
CA PRO A 401 -8.56 -7.36 -2.81
C PRO A 401 -9.14 -6.55 -1.64
N GLY A 402 -10.44 -6.22 -1.73
CA GLY A 402 -11.16 -5.43 -0.73
C GLY A 402 -11.24 -3.94 -1.03
N ILE A 403 -10.37 -3.41 -1.90
CA ILE A 403 -10.45 -2.03 -2.40
C ILE A 403 -11.44 -1.98 -3.55
N MET A 404 -12.56 -1.26 -3.38
CA MET A 404 -13.66 -1.24 -4.34
C MET A 404 -13.39 -0.25 -5.48
N ARG A 405 -13.65 -0.67 -6.73
CA ARG A 405 -13.66 0.23 -7.89
C ARG A 405 -14.72 1.32 -7.70
N GLY A 406 -14.41 2.55 -8.14
CA GLY A 406 -15.35 3.67 -8.15
C GLY A 406 -15.67 4.27 -6.76
N MET A 407 -15.08 3.76 -5.68
CA MET A 407 -15.20 4.35 -4.34
C MET A 407 -14.17 5.44 -4.03
N PHE A 408 -13.12 5.55 -4.85
CA PHE A 408 -12.08 6.57 -4.77
C PHE A 408 -12.30 7.64 -5.85
N GLY A 409 -11.86 8.88 -5.61
CA GLY A 409 -11.90 9.95 -6.62
C GLY A 409 -11.07 9.60 -7.87
N ASP A 410 -11.06 10.49 -8.88
CA ASP A 410 -10.25 10.24 -10.09
C ASP A 410 -8.76 10.26 -9.73
N VAL A 411 -8.09 9.11 -9.88
CA VAL A 411 -6.66 8.94 -9.55
C VAL A 411 -5.92 8.47 -10.80
N ARG A 412 -4.80 9.13 -11.09
CA ARG A 412 -3.89 8.81 -12.19
C ARG A 412 -2.54 8.39 -11.67
N VAL A 413 -2.04 7.23 -12.11
CA VAL A 413 -0.76 6.67 -11.66
C VAL A 413 0.25 6.74 -12.81
N LEU A 414 1.22 7.64 -12.68
CA LEU A 414 2.24 7.94 -13.69
C LEU A 414 3.61 7.34 -13.31
N ASP A 415 4.50 7.22 -14.28
CA ASP A 415 5.87 6.78 -14.00
C ASP A 415 6.72 7.92 -13.43
N TYR A 416 7.39 7.65 -12.32
CA TYR A 416 8.10 8.70 -11.58
C TYR A 416 9.35 9.18 -12.31
N GLY A 417 9.47 10.50 -12.47
CA GLY A 417 10.67 11.13 -13.04
C GLY A 417 10.78 11.06 -14.55
N THR A 418 9.69 10.78 -15.28
CA THR A 418 9.72 10.63 -16.75
C THR A 418 9.18 11.88 -17.49
N PRO A 419 9.67 12.17 -18.71
CA PRO A 419 9.11 13.24 -19.55
C PRO A 419 7.63 13.04 -19.88
N GLU A 420 7.19 11.78 -20.04
CA GLU A 420 5.80 11.43 -20.34
C GLU A 420 4.88 11.83 -19.20
N ALA A 421 5.31 11.62 -17.95
CA ALA A 421 4.56 12.08 -16.79
C ALA A 421 4.44 13.61 -16.75
N LEU A 422 5.52 14.35 -17.07
CA LEU A 422 5.46 15.83 -17.17
C LEU A 422 4.51 16.28 -18.28
N ALA A 423 4.52 15.60 -19.43
CA ALA A 423 3.63 15.90 -20.53
C ALA A 423 2.16 15.67 -20.13
N PHE A 424 1.86 14.56 -19.46
CA PHE A 424 0.53 14.27 -18.95
C PHE A 424 0.05 15.33 -17.96
N ILE A 425 0.88 15.66 -16.95
CA ILE A 425 0.54 16.66 -15.92
C ILE A 425 0.26 18.01 -16.58
N ARG A 426 1.09 18.43 -17.55
CA ARG A 426 0.91 19.69 -18.27
C ARG A 426 -0.37 19.70 -19.11
N ALA A 427 -0.70 18.60 -19.78
CA ALA A 427 -1.88 18.50 -20.63
C ALA A 427 -3.20 18.48 -19.85
N HIS A 428 -3.19 18.04 -18.58
CA HIS A 428 -4.39 17.91 -17.75
C HIS A 428 -4.44 18.88 -16.57
N ALA A 429 -3.49 19.83 -16.48
CA ALA A 429 -3.26 20.64 -15.29
C ALA A 429 -4.51 21.38 -14.78
N ASP A 430 -5.39 21.81 -15.68
CA ASP A 430 -6.62 22.53 -15.32
C ASP A 430 -7.67 21.67 -14.60
N ASP A 431 -7.58 20.34 -14.68
CA ASP A 431 -8.47 19.38 -14.01
C ASP A 431 -7.82 18.71 -12.77
N LEU A 432 -6.51 18.91 -12.58
CA LEU A 432 -5.80 18.32 -11.44
C LEU A 432 -6.10 19.09 -10.16
N ALA A 433 -6.66 18.40 -9.17
CA ALA A 433 -6.74 18.87 -7.79
C ALA A 433 -5.35 18.84 -7.15
N ALA A 434 -4.61 17.75 -7.35
CA ALA A 434 -3.29 17.58 -6.77
C ALA A 434 -2.35 16.71 -7.58
N VAL A 435 -1.05 16.97 -7.40
CA VAL A 435 0.03 16.02 -7.70
C VAL A 435 0.66 15.63 -6.36
N LEU A 436 0.49 14.38 -5.94
CA LEU A 436 1.01 13.84 -4.69
C LEU A 436 2.31 13.07 -4.95
N VAL A 437 3.38 13.48 -4.27
CA VAL A 437 4.74 13.02 -4.54
C VAL A 437 5.41 12.53 -3.26
N GLU A 438 6.04 11.36 -3.28
CA GLU A 438 7.05 10.96 -2.29
C GLU A 438 8.40 11.47 -2.84
N PRO A 439 8.98 12.58 -2.32
CA PRO A 439 10.06 13.29 -3.01
C PRO A 439 11.28 12.40 -3.30
N VAL A 440 11.62 11.54 -2.33
CA VAL A 440 12.52 10.42 -2.51
C VAL A 440 11.78 9.17 -2.08
N GLN A 441 11.46 8.32 -3.04
CA GLN A 441 10.79 7.05 -2.76
C GLN A 441 11.66 6.22 -1.82
N SER A 442 11.13 5.83 -0.68
CA SER A 442 11.83 5.01 0.31
C SER A 442 12.31 3.67 -0.27
N ARG A 443 11.71 3.23 -1.39
CA ARG A 443 12.07 2.03 -2.14
C ARG A 443 13.09 2.31 -3.25
N ARG A 444 13.39 3.56 -3.59
CA ARG A 444 14.42 3.91 -4.59
C ARG A 444 15.22 5.12 -4.09
N PRO A 445 15.91 5.00 -2.93
CA PRO A 445 16.59 6.16 -2.33
C PRO A 445 17.71 6.74 -3.20
N GLU A 446 18.27 5.93 -4.10
CA GLU A 446 19.22 6.38 -5.12
C GLU A 446 18.60 7.26 -6.22
N PHE A 447 17.28 7.24 -6.38
CA PHE A 447 16.57 7.98 -7.42
C PHE A 447 16.04 9.31 -6.85
N GLN A 448 16.74 10.40 -7.17
CA GLN A 448 16.45 11.75 -6.67
C GLN A 448 16.22 12.71 -7.85
N PRO A 449 15.03 12.67 -8.50
CA PRO A 449 14.77 13.37 -9.75
C PRO A 449 14.46 14.87 -9.50
N VAL A 450 15.45 15.63 -9.02
CA VAL A 450 15.26 17.04 -8.59
C VAL A 450 14.74 17.94 -9.70
N ASP A 451 15.25 17.80 -10.93
CA ASP A 451 14.81 18.65 -12.05
C ASP A 451 13.36 18.35 -12.43
N PHE A 452 12.95 17.08 -12.43
CA PHE A 452 11.55 16.69 -12.60
C PHE A 452 10.65 17.31 -11.53
N LEU A 453 11.08 17.31 -10.26
CA LEU A 453 10.31 17.93 -9.17
C LEU A 453 10.15 19.44 -9.34
N LYS A 454 11.19 20.13 -9.84
CA LYS A 454 11.12 21.56 -10.17
C LYS A 454 10.15 21.81 -11.32
N ASP A 455 10.15 20.97 -12.35
CA ASP A 455 9.21 21.07 -13.46
C ASP A 455 7.76 20.82 -13.00
N VAL A 456 7.52 19.80 -12.17
CA VAL A 456 6.20 19.56 -11.56
C VAL A 456 5.76 20.78 -10.73
N ARG A 457 6.64 21.37 -9.92
CA ARG A 457 6.33 22.59 -9.16
C ARG A 457 5.96 23.75 -10.07
N ALA A 458 6.72 23.99 -11.14
CA ALA A 458 6.42 25.06 -12.08
C ALA A 458 5.04 24.88 -12.74
N ILE A 459 4.71 23.67 -13.19
CA ILE A 459 3.41 23.36 -13.82
C ILE A 459 2.27 23.51 -12.82
N THR A 460 2.43 22.97 -11.60
CA THR A 460 1.38 23.02 -10.56
C THR A 460 1.12 24.44 -10.08
N GLU A 461 2.16 25.25 -9.90
CA GLU A 461 2.03 26.66 -9.52
C GLU A 461 1.33 27.49 -10.61
N GLN A 462 1.68 27.29 -11.89
CA GLN A 462 1.05 28.00 -13.00
C GLN A 462 -0.43 27.66 -13.17
N SER A 463 -0.83 26.42 -12.89
CA SER A 463 -2.21 25.92 -13.09
C SER A 463 -3.11 26.01 -11.86
N GLY A 464 -2.58 26.43 -10.71
CA GLY A 464 -3.29 26.37 -9.43
C GLY A 464 -3.55 24.93 -8.94
N THR A 465 -2.85 23.94 -9.48
CA THR A 465 -2.90 22.56 -8.98
C THR A 465 -2.11 22.47 -7.66
N CYS A 466 -2.63 21.75 -6.67
CA CYS A 466 -1.92 21.57 -5.40
C CYS A 466 -0.74 20.59 -5.56
N LEU A 467 0.49 21.03 -5.33
CA LEU A 467 1.61 20.12 -5.13
C LEU A 467 1.63 19.64 -3.68
N ILE A 468 1.53 18.32 -3.46
CA ILE A 468 1.61 17.71 -2.13
C ILE A 468 2.89 16.88 -2.02
N PHE A 469 3.73 17.20 -1.04
CA PHE A 469 4.89 16.37 -0.71
C PHE A 469 4.59 15.45 0.48
N ASP A 470 4.68 14.15 0.26
CA ASP A 470 4.68 13.17 1.33
C ASP A 470 6.07 13.05 1.95
N GLU A 471 6.27 13.81 3.02
CA GLU A 471 7.51 13.89 3.80
C GLU A 471 7.42 13.03 5.07
N VAL A 472 6.54 12.03 5.13
CA VAL A 472 6.41 11.15 6.31
C VAL A 472 7.72 10.38 6.59
N ILE A 473 8.55 10.08 5.58
CA ILE A 473 9.88 9.47 5.77
C ILE A 473 11.00 10.53 5.78
N THR A 474 10.97 11.46 4.82
CA THR A 474 12.08 12.39 4.56
C THR A 474 12.08 13.59 5.50
N GLY A 475 10.90 14.03 5.95
CA GLY A 475 10.72 15.19 6.83
C GLY A 475 11.45 15.03 8.16
N PHE A 476 12.15 16.09 8.57
CA PHE A 476 13.01 16.16 9.77
C PHE A 476 14.21 15.18 9.79
N ARG A 477 14.23 14.17 8.90
CA ARG A 477 15.26 13.14 8.80
C ARG A 477 16.42 13.57 7.91
N CYS A 478 16.15 14.00 6.69
CA CYS A 478 17.22 14.33 5.74
C CYS A 478 17.80 15.73 5.99
N ALA A 479 16.93 16.67 6.38
CA ALA A 479 17.22 18.01 6.86
C ALA A 479 16.09 18.47 7.80
N LEU A 480 16.27 19.58 8.51
CA LEU A 480 15.21 20.15 9.37
C LEU A 480 13.95 20.47 8.57
N GLY A 481 14.08 21.14 7.42
CA GLY A 481 12.99 21.41 6.49
C GLY A 481 12.70 20.28 5.49
N GLY A 482 13.20 19.07 5.73
CA GLY A 482 12.95 17.91 4.87
C GLY A 482 13.58 17.97 3.47
N ALA A 483 13.04 17.18 2.55
CA ALA A 483 13.48 17.14 1.16
C ALA A 483 13.24 18.47 0.45
N GLN A 484 12.20 19.22 0.83
CA GLN A 484 11.95 20.58 0.33
C GLN A 484 13.17 21.50 0.50
N GLN A 485 13.79 21.50 1.69
CA GLN A 485 14.99 22.27 1.96
C GLN A 485 16.18 21.82 1.10
N LEU A 486 16.38 20.51 0.95
CA LEU A 486 17.52 19.96 0.19
C LEU A 486 17.39 20.19 -1.32
N PHE A 487 16.17 20.09 -1.86
CA PHE A 487 15.92 20.17 -3.30
C PHE A 487 15.57 21.58 -3.77
N GLY A 488 15.29 22.50 -2.84
CA GLY A 488 14.87 23.86 -3.17
C GLY A 488 13.51 23.90 -3.88
N VAL A 489 12.61 22.99 -3.51
CA VAL A 489 11.24 22.90 -4.05
C VAL A 489 10.26 23.03 -2.89
N ARG A 490 9.34 23.99 -2.96
CA ARG A 490 8.32 24.22 -1.94
C ARG A 490 6.96 23.74 -2.42
N ALA A 491 6.42 22.72 -1.76
CA ALA A 491 5.08 22.21 -2.02
C ALA A 491 4.01 23.18 -1.47
N ASP A 492 2.76 23.00 -1.87
CA ASP A 492 1.63 23.75 -1.33
C ASP A 492 1.16 23.14 0.01
N LEU A 493 1.18 21.81 0.08
CA LEU A 493 0.95 21.02 1.28
C LEU A 493 2.05 19.98 1.46
N ALA A 494 2.28 19.55 2.69
CA ALA A 494 3.08 18.39 3.01
C ALA A 494 2.49 17.58 4.16
N SER A 495 2.66 16.26 4.08
CA SER A 495 2.34 15.34 5.17
C SER A 495 3.60 14.92 5.91
N TYR A 496 3.53 14.92 7.24
CA TYR A 496 4.59 14.47 8.14
C TYR A 496 4.06 13.41 9.11
N GLY A 497 4.99 12.64 9.66
CA GLY A 497 4.74 11.62 10.68
C GLY A 497 6.07 11.10 11.19
N LYS A 498 6.08 9.87 11.71
CA LYS A 498 7.33 9.17 12.08
C LYS A 498 8.20 10.00 13.03
N VAL A 499 9.29 10.61 12.55
CA VAL A 499 10.30 11.35 13.34
C VAL A 499 9.65 12.38 14.27
N ILE A 500 8.67 13.12 13.77
CA ILE A 500 7.99 14.16 14.55
C ILE A 500 7.34 13.61 15.81
N GLY A 501 6.89 12.35 15.83
CA GLY A 501 6.21 11.76 16.98
C GLY A 501 7.13 11.40 18.14
N GLY A 502 8.45 11.44 17.96
CA GLY A 502 9.41 11.09 19.02
C GLY A 502 9.24 9.66 19.57
N GLY A 503 8.52 8.78 18.88
CA GLY A 503 8.14 7.46 19.40
C GLY A 503 6.63 7.23 19.50
N MET A 504 5.82 8.29 19.48
CA MET A 504 4.36 8.22 19.63
C MET A 504 3.62 8.34 18.30
N PRO A 505 2.40 7.77 18.18
CA PRO A 505 1.56 7.96 16.99
C PRO A 505 1.15 9.42 16.81
N ILE A 506 1.53 10.01 15.68
CA ILE A 506 1.10 11.32 15.24
C ILE A 506 1.29 11.44 13.72
N GLY A 507 0.45 12.24 13.08
CA GLY A 507 0.65 12.77 11.75
C GLY A 507 0.41 14.27 11.75
N VAL A 508 0.94 14.97 10.75
CA VAL A 508 0.77 16.42 10.59
C VAL A 508 0.56 16.73 9.12
N ILE A 509 -0.41 17.59 8.83
CA ILE A 509 -0.51 18.28 7.54
C ILE A 509 -0.02 19.71 7.76
N ALA A 510 0.93 20.18 6.98
CA ALA A 510 1.34 21.58 7.00
C ALA A 510 1.37 22.14 5.59
N GLY A 511 1.18 23.45 5.44
CA GLY A 511 1.05 24.01 4.10
C GLY A 511 0.90 25.52 4.07
N LYS A 512 0.68 26.01 2.84
CA LYS A 512 0.26 27.39 2.58
C LYS A 512 -1.08 27.66 3.24
N ARG A 513 -1.27 28.89 3.74
CA ARG A 513 -2.49 29.34 4.41
C ARG A 513 -3.75 29.07 3.58
N GLU A 514 -3.71 29.42 2.29
CA GLU A 514 -4.85 29.27 1.36
C GLU A 514 -5.39 27.85 1.26
N PHE A 515 -4.56 26.82 1.49
CA PHE A 515 -5.01 25.44 1.56
C PHE A 515 -5.44 25.04 2.97
N MET A 516 -4.64 25.39 3.98
CA MET A 516 -4.89 24.98 5.36
C MET A 516 -6.15 25.62 5.96
N ASP A 517 -6.58 26.77 5.44
CA ASP A 517 -7.85 27.42 5.79
C ASP A 517 -9.08 26.54 5.46
N ALA A 518 -8.94 25.51 4.61
CA ALA A 518 -10.02 24.55 4.35
C ALA A 518 -10.36 23.65 5.56
N LEU A 519 -9.55 23.66 6.64
CA LEU A 519 -9.84 22.89 7.85
C LEU A 519 -10.71 23.66 8.87
N ASP A 520 -10.69 24.99 8.86
CA ASP A 520 -11.39 25.81 9.86
C ASP A 520 -12.04 27.10 9.34
N GLY A 521 -11.93 27.35 8.03
CA GLY A 521 -12.56 28.46 7.32
C GLY A 521 -11.73 29.75 7.30
N GLY A 522 -10.47 29.68 7.76
CA GLY A 522 -9.56 30.83 7.83
C GLY A 522 -9.63 31.59 9.14
N ALA A 523 -8.73 32.56 9.32
CA ALA A 523 -8.59 33.29 10.59
C ALA A 523 -9.67 34.37 10.77
N TRP A 524 -10.15 34.53 12.00
CA TRP A 524 -10.97 35.65 12.48
C TRP A 524 -10.45 36.15 13.83
N GLN A 525 -10.95 37.27 14.31
CA GLN A 525 -10.54 37.93 15.54
C GLN A 525 -11.73 38.12 16.48
N TYR A 526 -11.45 38.23 17.78
CA TYR A 526 -12.47 38.51 18.78
C TYR A 526 -12.66 40.03 18.94
N GLY A 527 -13.92 40.45 19.07
CA GLY A 527 -14.25 41.86 19.29
C GLY A 527 -14.41 42.69 18.01
N ASP A 528 -14.40 42.07 16.83
CA ASP A 528 -14.74 42.67 15.55
C ASP A 528 -15.77 41.82 14.77
N ASP A 529 -16.07 42.24 13.53
CA ASP A 529 -17.06 41.59 12.65
C ASP A 529 -16.43 40.56 11.68
N SER A 530 -15.19 40.12 11.93
CA SER A 530 -14.53 39.14 11.05
C SER A 530 -15.15 37.74 11.16
N ILE A 531 -15.23 37.02 10.04
CA ILE A 531 -15.82 35.67 9.95
C ILE A 531 -14.93 34.74 9.13
N PRO A 532 -15.01 33.40 9.34
CA PRO A 532 -14.44 32.44 8.42
C PRO A 532 -15.02 32.64 7.01
N SER A 533 -14.16 32.71 5.99
CA SER A 533 -14.51 33.06 4.61
C SER A 533 -14.20 31.97 3.59
N VAL A 534 -13.59 30.86 4.01
CA VAL A 534 -13.22 29.73 3.16
C VAL A 534 -14.14 28.53 3.40
N GLY A 535 -14.43 27.77 2.34
CA GLY A 535 -15.19 26.52 2.44
C GLY A 535 -14.46 25.47 3.28
N VAL A 536 -15.14 24.93 4.28
CA VAL A 536 -14.56 23.97 5.24
C VAL A 536 -14.84 22.53 4.81
N THR A 537 -13.80 21.71 4.81
CA THR A 537 -13.90 20.27 4.60
C THR A 537 -14.08 19.53 5.92
N TYR A 538 -14.45 18.25 5.84
CA TYR A 538 -14.60 17.43 7.05
C TYR A 538 -13.31 16.68 7.41
N PHE A 539 -12.80 16.94 8.62
CA PHE A 539 -11.70 16.20 9.21
C PHE A 539 -11.85 16.14 10.74
N ALA A 540 -11.75 14.94 11.32
CA ALA A 540 -11.92 14.71 12.75
C ALA A 540 -11.19 13.44 13.19
N GLY A 541 -10.98 13.29 14.50
CA GLY A 541 -10.51 12.04 15.09
C GLY A 541 -10.38 12.16 16.61
N THR A 542 -10.78 11.12 17.34
CA THR A 542 -10.84 11.13 18.81
C THR A 542 -9.48 11.38 19.46
N PHE A 543 -8.43 10.75 18.94
CA PHE A 543 -7.07 10.82 19.50
C PHE A 543 -6.21 11.93 18.89
N VAL A 544 -6.79 12.74 18.00
CA VAL A 544 -6.09 13.89 17.42
C VAL A 544 -5.72 14.82 18.57
N ARG A 545 -4.43 15.21 18.64
CA ARG A 545 -3.86 16.02 19.74
C ARG A 545 -3.78 15.28 21.09
N HIS A 546 -3.63 13.95 21.09
CA HIS A 546 -3.40 13.19 22.32
C HIS A 546 -2.25 13.80 23.16
N PRO A 547 -2.43 14.09 24.46
CA PRO A 547 -1.44 14.79 25.27
C PRO A 547 -0.04 14.17 25.24
N LEU A 548 0.06 12.85 25.40
CA LEU A 548 1.35 12.13 25.32
C LEU A 548 2.04 12.24 23.93
N ALA A 549 1.26 12.24 22.85
CA ALA A 549 1.82 12.40 21.51
C ALA A 549 2.31 13.84 21.29
N LEU A 550 1.58 14.84 21.81
CA LEU A 550 2.01 16.23 21.78
C LEU A 550 3.27 16.48 22.61
N ALA A 551 3.37 15.90 23.81
CA ALA A 551 4.55 16.01 24.66
C ALA A 551 5.78 15.42 23.97
N ALA A 552 5.65 14.22 23.38
CA ALA A 552 6.72 13.59 22.63
C ALA A 552 7.11 14.40 21.39
N ALA A 553 6.12 14.93 20.65
CA ALA A 553 6.37 15.73 19.46
C ALA A 553 7.04 17.07 19.77
N HIS A 554 6.58 17.77 20.81
CA HIS A 554 7.18 18.99 21.28
C HIS A 554 8.65 18.77 21.68
N ALA A 555 8.94 17.68 22.41
CA ALA A 555 10.30 17.31 22.79
C ALA A 555 11.18 16.98 21.59
N SER A 556 10.66 16.21 20.61
CA SER A 556 11.32 15.87 19.35
C SER A 556 11.71 17.12 18.55
N LEU A 557 10.74 18.00 18.27
CA LEU A 557 10.94 19.21 17.48
C LEU A 557 11.87 20.22 18.19
N THR A 558 11.72 20.37 19.50
CA THR A 558 12.60 21.23 20.31
C THR A 558 14.04 20.72 20.26
N HIS A 559 14.25 19.41 20.41
CA HIS A 559 15.59 18.82 20.32
C HIS A 559 16.20 19.03 18.93
N LEU A 560 15.45 18.80 17.86
CA LEU A 560 15.88 19.05 16.48
C LEU A 560 16.32 20.50 16.27
N LYS A 561 15.50 21.45 16.74
CA LYS A 561 15.80 22.88 16.68
C LYS A 561 17.09 23.23 17.43
N GLN A 562 17.27 22.69 18.64
CA GLN A 562 18.45 22.94 19.47
C GLN A 562 19.73 22.37 18.88
N GLN A 563 19.68 21.17 18.31
CA GLN A 563 20.84 20.51 17.72
C GLN A 563 21.24 21.11 16.36
N GLY A 564 20.26 21.67 15.65
CA GLY A 564 20.46 22.28 14.35
C GLY A 564 20.83 21.29 13.23
N PRO A 565 21.17 21.79 12.03
CA PRO A 565 21.44 20.95 10.85
C PRO A 565 22.61 19.97 11.01
N ALA A 566 23.53 20.24 11.93
CA ALA A 566 24.71 19.42 12.17
C ALA A 566 24.35 17.99 12.62
N LEU A 567 23.19 17.81 13.27
CA LEU A 567 22.71 16.47 13.67
C LEU A 567 22.44 15.58 12.45
N GLN A 568 21.63 16.05 11.49
CA GLN A 568 21.35 15.31 10.27
C GLN A 568 22.62 15.14 9.42
N GLN A 569 23.46 16.17 9.31
CA GLN A 569 24.71 16.10 8.55
C GLN A 569 25.63 14.97 9.04
N ARG A 570 25.87 14.87 10.35
CA ARG A 570 26.68 13.79 10.93
C ARG A 570 26.07 12.42 10.67
N LEU A 571 24.76 12.28 10.87
CA LEU A 571 24.05 11.02 10.65
C LEU A 571 24.09 10.57 9.18
N ASN A 572 23.91 11.51 8.25
CA ASN A 572 23.96 11.26 6.81
C ASN A 572 25.38 10.87 6.36
N ALA A 573 26.41 11.50 6.93
CA ALA A 573 27.81 11.14 6.66
C ALA A 573 28.14 9.72 7.14
N ALA A 574 27.72 9.35 8.36
CA ALA A 574 27.89 8.00 8.88
C ALA A 574 27.17 6.94 8.02
N THR A 575 25.96 7.26 7.55
CA THR A 575 25.19 6.36 6.67
C THR A 575 25.87 6.18 5.31
N THR A 576 26.40 7.26 4.74
CA THR A 576 27.19 7.21 3.50
C THR A 576 28.42 6.33 3.66
N ALA A 577 29.19 6.53 4.73
CA ALA A 577 30.38 5.72 5.00
C ALA A 577 30.06 4.22 5.12
N LEU A 578 29.00 3.86 5.84
CA LEU A 578 28.53 2.47 5.93
C LEU A 578 28.11 1.93 4.56
N ALA A 579 27.28 2.67 3.81
CA ALA A 579 26.81 2.23 2.49
C ALA A 579 27.97 2.00 1.50
N ASP A 580 28.96 2.90 1.50
CA ASP A 580 30.15 2.80 0.65
C ASP A 580 31.02 1.60 1.02
N GLU A 581 31.24 1.36 2.32
CA GLU A 581 32.01 0.22 2.83
C GLU A 581 31.37 -1.12 2.42
N LEU A 582 30.07 -1.27 2.64
CA LEU A 582 29.35 -2.50 2.32
C LEU A 582 29.28 -2.74 0.81
N SER A 583 29.03 -1.69 0.02
CA SER A 583 29.01 -1.79 -1.45
C SER A 583 30.40 -2.12 -2.02
N ALA A 584 31.47 -1.55 -1.44
CA ALA A 584 32.84 -1.88 -1.82
C ALA A 584 33.16 -3.36 -1.53
N PHE A 585 32.79 -3.84 -0.36
CA PHE A 585 32.94 -5.25 0.02
C PHE A 585 32.22 -6.18 -0.96
N CYS A 586 30.98 -5.87 -1.34
CA CYS A 586 30.21 -6.68 -2.29
C CYS A 586 30.87 -6.74 -3.66
N ARG A 587 31.39 -5.61 -4.17
CA ARG A 587 32.18 -5.57 -5.41
C ARG A 587 33.45 -6.42 -5.31
N GLU A 588 34.19 -6.30 -4.21
CA GLU A 588 35.43 -7.05 -4.00
C GLU A 588 35.19 -8.58 -3.95
N HIS A 589 34.09 -9.01 -3.33
CA HIS A 589 33.75 -10.42 -3.16
C HIS A 589 32.85 -10.97 -4.27
N GLY A 590 32.54 -10.16 -5.30
CA GLY A 590 31.70 -10.55 -6.43
C GLY A 590 30.28 -10.94 -6.03
N ALA A 591 29.70 -10.28 -5.02
CA ALA A 591 28.31 -10.44 -4.62
C ALA A 591 27.42 -9.46 -5.43
N PRO A 592 26.34 -9.93 -6.07
CA PRO A 592 25.48 -9.11 -6.95
C PRO A 592 24.46 -8.29 -6.14
N LEU A 593 24.96 -7.49 -5.22
CA LEU A 593 24.15 -6.58 -4.41
C LEU A 593 24.96 -5.34 -4.03
N GLU A 594 24.24 -4.27 -3.72
CA GLU A 594 24.79 -2.99 -3.32
C GLU A 594 23.92 -2.33 -2.26
N ILE A 595 24.47 -1.34 -1.56
CA ILE A 595 23.71 -0.54 -0.62
C ILE A 595 23.32 0.78 -1.29
N ARG A 596 22.01 1.02 -1.41
CA ARG A 596 21.45 2.30 -1.88
C ARG A 596 20.96 3.11 -0.70
N HIS A 597 21.17 4.42 -0.73
CA HIS A 597 20.84 5.29 0.41
C HIS A 597 20.42 6.70 0.00
N PHE A 598 19.73 7.36 0.92
CA PHE A 598 19.42 8.78 0.89
C PHE A 598 19.37 9.28 2.33
N ALA A 599 20.20 10.28 2.63
CA ALA A 599 20.38 10.74 4.00
C ALA A 599 20.71 9.56 4.94
N SER A 600 19.90 9.34 5.97
CA SER A 600 20.07 8.26 6.95
C SER A 600 19.26 7.00 6.67
N LEU A 601 18.51 6.97 5.57
CA LEU A 601 17.83 5.78 5.05
C LEU A 601 18.78 5.03 4.12
N TRP A 602 18.92 3.73 4.30
CA TRP A 602 19.66 2.85 3.39
C TRP A 602 18.90 1.55 3.14
N ARG A 603 19.19 0.83 2.07
CA ARG A 603 18.60 -0.47 1.77
C ARG A 603 19.57 -1.36 1.03
N VAL A 604 19.37 -2.67 1.17
CA VAL A 604 19.99 -3.66 0.28
C VAL A 604 19.25 -3.62 -1.07
N ALA A 605 20.01 -3.46 -2.15
CA ALA A 605 19.53 -3.57 -3.51
C ALA A 605 20.18 -4.80 -4.17
N TRP A 606 19.34 -5.69 -4.69
CA TRP A 606 19.76 -6.87 -5.43
C TRP A 606 19.99 -6.48 -6.89
N LEU A 607 21.16 -6.82 -7.44
CA LEU A 607 21.49 -6.59 -8.85
C LEU A 607 21.04 -7.75 -9.74
N GLU A 608 20.86 -8.93 -9.14
CA GLU A 608 20.41 -10.15 -9.78
C GLU A 608 19.44 -10.88 -8.84
N ASP A 609 18.51 -11.66 -9.41
CA ASP A 609 17.59 -12.49 -8.64
C ASP A 609 18.16 -13.90 -8.44
N HIS A 610 18.45 -14.25 -7.19
CA HIS A 610 18.92 -15.57 -6.78
C HIS A 610 17.94 -16.26 -5.81
N PRO A 611 17.72 -17.58 -5.93
CA PRO A 611 16.89 -18.32 -4.99
C PRO A 611 17.40 -18.20 -3.54
N LEU A 612 16.49 -17.87 -2.62
CA LEU A 612 16.78 -17.73 -1.18
C LEU A 612 17.81 -16.65 -0.81
N GLN A 613 18.09 -15.69 -1.69
CA GLN A 613 19.00 -14.58 -1.38
C GLN A 613 18.55 -13.74 -0.16
N ASP A 614 17.24 -13.71 0.08
CA ASP A 614 16.58 -13.08 1.23
C ASP A 614 16.91 -13.75 2.59
N LEU A 615 17.54 -14.93 2.60
CA LEU A 615 18.12 -15.50 3.82
C LEU A 615 19.15 -14.56 4.48
N LEU A 616 19.74 -13.63 3.71
CA LEU A 616 20.59 -12.56 4.22
C LEU A 616 20.00 -11.89 5.46
N PHE A 617 18.71 -11.55 5.42
CA PHE A 617 18.05 -10.82 6.51
C PHE A 617 17.85 -11.69 7.76
N ALA A 618 17.56 -12.97 7.58
CA ALA A 618 17.50 -13.91 8.71
C ALA A 618 18.91 -14.19 9.28
N MET A 619 19.93 -14.27 8.43
CA MET A 619 21.32 -14.44 8.85
C MET A 619 21.84 -13.24 9.63
N MET A 620 21.48 -12.03 9.23
CA MET A 620 21.75 -10.79 9.97
C MET A 620 21.10 -10.81 11.36
N ARG A 621 19.81 -11.19 11.44
CA ARG A 621 19.12 -11.37 12.74
C ARG A 621 19.80 -12.43 13.60
N SER A 622 20.23 -13.56 13.01
CA SER A 622 20.97 -14.60 13.76
C SER A 622 22.29 -14.10 14.36
N ARG A 623 22.82 -12.98 13.84
CA ARG A 623 24.05 -12.32 14.26
C ARG A 623 23.83 -11.10 15.14
N GLY A 624 22.60 -10.81 15.54
CA GLY A 624 22.31 -9.67 16.42
C GLY A 624 22.09 -8.35 15.69
N VAL A 625 21.69 -8.37 14.41
CA VAL A 625 21.23 -7.16 13.71
C VAL A 625 19.76 -7.31 13.31
N HIS A 626 18.89 -6.51 13.90
CA HIS A 626 17.47 -6.54 13.57
C HIS A 626 17.20 -5.80 12.25
N ILE A 627 16.86 -6.58 11.23
CA ILE A 627 16.63 -6.12 9.85
C ILE A 627 15.55 -7.00 9.20
N LEU A 628 14.80 -6.45 8.24
CA LEU A 628 13.77 -7.17 7.48
C LEU A 628 13.97 -7.01 5.97
N ASP A 629 13.63 -8.05 5.21
CA ASP A 629 13.63 -8.02 3.75
C ASP A 629 12.57 -7.06 3.19
N ASN A 630 12.85 -6.41 2.06
CA ASN A 630 12.01 -5.43 1.37
C ASN A 630 11.67 -4.16 2.17
N PHE A 631 12.27 -3.96 3.34
CA PHE A 631 12.13 -2.74 4.14
C PHE A 631 13.44 -1.93 4.10
N PRO A 632 13.34 -0.60 4.00
CA PRO A 632 14.48 0.26 4.23
C PRO A 632 14.96 0.12 5.67
N CYS A 633 16.25 0.36 5.82
CA CYS A 633 16.97 0.46 7.08
C CYS A 633 17.30 1.92 7.36
N PHE A 634 17.60 2.22 8.62
CA PHE A 634 17.86 3.57 9.10
C PHE A 634 18.98 3.55 10.11
N LEU A 635 19.93 4.47 9.97
CA LEU A 635 20.73 4.86 11.12
C LEU A 635 19.97 5.90 11.96
N THR A 636 20.29 5.91 13.25
CA THR A 636 19.73 6.83 14.25
C THR A 636 20.86 7.52 14.97
N THR A 637 20.58 8.63 15.66
CA THR A 637 21.60 9.33 16.45
C THR A 637 22.09 8.52 17.65
N ALA A 638 21.46 7.40 17.97
CA ALA A 638 21.87 6.50 19.06
C ALA A 638 22.82 5.39 18.60
N HIS A 639 23.01 5.18 17.29
CA HIS A 639 23.97 4.21 16.79
C HIS A 639 25.40 4.68 17.07
N SER A 640 26.12 3.91 17.87
CA SER A 640 27.53 4.14 18.15
C SER A 640 28.42 3.67 16.99
N GLU A 641 29.70 4.06 16.99
CA GLU A 641 30.69 3.51 16.05
C GLU A 641 30.81 1.98 16.19
N ALA A 642 30.67 1.45 17.40
CA ALA A 642 30.67 0.01 17.65
C ALA A 642 29.44 -0.68 17.05
N ASP A 643 28.28 -0.04 17.09
CA ASP A 643 27.05 -0.56 16.48
C ASP A 643 27.19 -0.61 14.96
N ILE A 644 27.70 0.47 14.36
CA ILE A 644 27.95 0.56 12.91
C ILE A 644 28.95 -0.51 12.47
N ALA A 645 30.03 -0.70 13.23
CA ALA A 645 31.00 -1.77 12.97
C ALA A 645 30.37 -3.17 13.10
N HIS A 646 29.49 -3.38 14.08
CA HIS A 646 28.77 -4.64 14.26
C HIS A 646 27.81 -4.92 13.09
N ILE A 647 27.07 -3.90 12.63
CA ILE A 647 26.22 -3.98 11.43
C ILE A 647 27.05 -4.41 10.22
N ALA A 648 28.20 -3.76 10.00
CA ALA A 648 29.05 -4.06 8.88
C ALA A 648 29.65 -5.47 8.94
N GLY A 649 30.13 -5.89 10.11
CA GLY A 649 30.65 -7.24 10.33
C GLY A 649 29.59 -8.31 10.08
N ALA A 650 28.41 -8.16 10.68
CA ALA A 650 27.31 -9.10 10.51
C ALA A 650 26.88 -9.23 9.04
N PHE A 651 26.85 -8.11 8.30
CA PHE A 651 26.52 -8.10 6.89
C PHE A 651 27.55 -8.85 6.05
N LYS A 652 28.83 -8.51 6.21
CA LYS A 652 29.94 -9.14 5.49
C LYS A 652 29.97 -10.65 5.72
N ASP A 653 29.78 -11.09 6.96
CA ASP A 653 29.78 -12.51 7.31
C ASP A 653 28.54 -13.24 6.79
N SER A 654 27.37 -12.58 6.76
CA SER A 654 26.16 -13.17 6.18
C SER A 654 26.28 -13.32 4.66
N VAL A 655 26.83 -12.33 3.96
CA VAL A 655 27.11 -12.41 2.52
C VAL A 655 28.11 -13.54 2.22
N ARG A 656 29.19 -13.66 3.00
CA ARG A 656 30.14 -14.78 2.85
C ARG A 656 29.46 -16.13 3.07
N GLU A 657 28.66 -16.27 4.12
CA GLU A 657 27.94 -17.50 4.42
C GLU A 657 26.97 -17.89 3.28
N LEU A 658 26.26 -16.92 2.69
CA LEU A 658 25.40 -17.18 1.52
C LEU A 658 26.20 -17.67 0.31
N GLN A 659 27.36 -17.06 0.05
CA GLN A 659 28.23 -17.48 -1.04
C GLN A 659 28.85 -18.87 -0.80
N GLU A 660 29.27 -19.18 0.44
CA GLU A 660 29.78 -20.51 0.82
C GLU A 660 28.71 -21.61 0.74
N SER A 661 27.46 -21.19 0.92
CA SER A 661 26.27 -22.03 0.81
C SER A 661 25.71 -22.10 -0.61
N GLU A 662 26.35 -21.45 -1.59
CA GLU A 662 25.96 -21.45 -3.00
C GLU A 662 24.55 -20.86 -3.25
N PHE A 663 24.08 -19.96 -2.37
CA PHE A 663 22.85 -19.19 -2.55
C PHE A 663 23.09 -17.81 -3.17
N LEU A 664 24.35 -17.40 -3.23
CA LEU A 664 24.77 -16.15 -3.87
C LEU A 664 26.06 -16.42 -4.66
N PRO A 665 26.21 -15.89 -5.88
CA PRO A 665 27.41 -16.14 -6.65
C PRO A 665 28.62 -15.42 -6.03
N ARG A 666 29.80 -15.96 -6.36
CA ARG A 666 31.10 -15.28 -6.28
C ARG A 666 31.52 -15.02 -7.70
N HIS A 667 31.14 -13.88 -8.27
CA HIS A 667 31.70 -13.51 -9.56
C HIS A 667 33.22 -13.45 -9.40
N LYS A 668 33.96 -14.19 -10.22
CA LYS A 668 35.38 -13.87 -10.43
C LYS A 668 35.36 -12.47 -11.01
N SER A 669 35.88 -11.48 -10.29
CA SER A 669 35.98 -10.13 -10.82
C SER A 669 36.49 -10.21 -12.26
N PRO A 670 35.74 -9.77 -13.28
CA PRO A 670 36.41 -9.41 -14.52
C PRO A 670 37.42 -8.37 -14.08
N VAL A 671 38.70 -8.61 -14.34
CA VAL A 671 39.73 -7.59 -14.16
C VAL A 671 39.18 -6.37 -14.86
N SER A 672 38.80 -5.33 -14.11
CA SER A 672 38.47 -4.07 -14.74
C SER A 672 39.78 -3.64 -15.38
N VAL A 673 39.91 -3.83 -16.69
CA VAL A 673 41.00 -3.24 -17.44
C VAL A 673 40.74 -1.75 -17.30
N VAL A 674 41.39 -1.13 -16.31
CA VAL A 674 41.37 0.32 -16.13
C VAL A 674 41.86 0.85 -17.46
N PHE A 675 41.00 1.62 -18.12
CA PHE A 675 41.34 2.24 -19.39
C PHE A 675 42.57 3.14 -19.17
N ASP A 676 43.74 2.70 -19.62
CA ASP A 676 44.97 3.46 -19.54
C ASP A 676 45.17 4.22 -20.86
N ALA A 677 44.93 5.54 -20.81
CA ALA A 677 45.09 6.42 -21.96
C ALA A 677 46.56 6.58 -22.40
N ALA A 678 47.53 6.19 -21.57
CA ALA A 678 48.95 6.24 -21.90
C ALA A 678 49.46 4.94 -22.55
N LYS A 679 48.65 3.87 -22.57
CA LYS A 679 49.09 2.54 -22.97
C LYS A 679 48.12 1.92 -23.99
N PRO A 680 48.36 2.14 -25.30
CA PRO A 680 47.51 1.56 -26.34
C PRO A 680 47.57 0.03 -26.30
N PRO A 681 46.44 -0.68 -26.42
CA PRO A 681 46.38 -2.14 -26.37
C PRO A 681 46.96 -2.80 -27.62
N LEU A 682 47.05 -2.06 -28.74
CA LEU A 682 47.59 -2.53 -30.02
C LEU A 682 48.53 -1.48 -30.63
N PRO A 683 49.61 -1.89 -31.32
CA PRO A 683 50.46 -0.98 -32.08
C PRO A 683 49.64 -0.23 -33.14
N GLY A 684 49.72 1.10 -33.16
CA GLY A 684 48.98 1.95 -34.10
C GLY A 684 47.55 2.30 -33.67
N ALA A 685 47.09 1.85 -32.50
CA ALA A 685 45.82 2.29 -31.94
C ALA A 685 45.88 3.78 -31.54
N ARG A 686 44.81 4.51 -31.88
CA ARG A 686 44.66 5.94 -31.59
C ARG A 686 43.59 6.17 -30.54
N LEU A 687 43.81 7.15 -29.68
CA LEU A 687 42.88 7.54 -28.64
C LEU A 687 41.73 8.38 -29.25
N GLY A 688 40.49 7.99 -29.00
CA GLY A 688 39.29 8.68 -29.46
C GLY A 688 38.16 8.63 -28.44
N LYS A 689 36.96 9.08 -28.84
CA LYS A 689 35.73 8.95 -28.04
C LYS A 689 34.74 8.06 -28.78
N ASP A 690 34.09 7.16 -28.06
CA ASP A 690 33.01 6.36 -28.62
C ASP A 690 31.68 7.15 -28.72
N PRO A 691 30.61 6.60 -29.34
CA PRO A 691 29.33 7.29 -29.48
C PRO A 691 28.67 7.71 -28.15
N SER A 692 29.12 7.16 -27.02
CA SER A 692 28.67 7.54 -25.67
C SER A 692 29.57 8.62 -25.01
N GLY A 693 30.57 9.12 -25.74
CA GLY A 693 31.49 10.16 -25.29
C GLY A 693 32.65 9.65 -24.42
N LYS A 694 32.79 8.34 -24.22
CA LYS A 694 33.84 7.75 -23.38
C LYS A 694 35.15 7.56 -24.16
N PRO A 695 36.32 7.79 -23.54
CA PRO A 695 37.62 7.50 -24.14
C PRO A 695 37.73 6.02 -24.55
N ALA A 696 38.17 5.76 -25.78
CA ALA A 696 38.37 4.41 -26.30
C ALA A 696 39.54 4.38 -27.29
N TRP A 697 40.11 3.19 -27.51
CA TRP A 697 41.16 2.96 -28.48
C TRP A 697 40.55 2.54 -29.82
N PHE A 698 41.12 3.04 -30.92
CA PHE A 698 40.63 2.80 -32.28
C PHE A 698 41.76 2.40 -33.22
N VAL A 699 41.50 1.46 -34.13
CA VAL A 699 42.44 1.04 -35.19
C VAL A 699 41.83 1.28 -36.57
N PRO A 700 42.63 1.54 -37.61
CA PRO A 700 42.12 1.67 -38.99
C PRO A 700 41.33 0.42 -39.40
N ASN A 701 40.17 0.61 -40.02
CA ASN A 701 39.38 -0.49 -40.55
C ASN A 701 40.14 -1.10 -41.75
N PRO A 702 40.45 -2.42 -41.74
CA PRO A 702 41.16 -3.08 -42.84
C PRO A 702 40.39 -3.00 -44.16
N ASP A 703 39.05 -2.95 -44.10
CA ASP A 703 38.16 -3.00 -45.25
C ASP A 703 37.78 -1.60 -45.78
N ASP A 704 38.01 -0.55 -44.98
CA ASP A 704 37.79 0.85 -45.36
C ASP A 704 38.81 1.77 -44.65
N PRO A 705 39.92 2.15 -45.31
CA PRO A 705 40.98 2.96 -44.70
C PRO A 705 40.54 4.34 -44.20
N ALA A 706 39.35 4.82 -44.59
CA ALA A 706 38.78 6.08 -44.12
C ALA A 706 38.04 5.94 -42.76
N GLN A 707 37.81 4.73 -42.27
CA GLN A 707 37.08 4.46 -41.04
C GLN A 707 37.96 3.80 -39.97
N TYR A 708 37.56 3.96 -38.71
CA TYR A 708 38.27 3.41 -37.55
C TYR A 708 37.33 2.52 -36.73
N LEU A 709 37.81 1.35 -36.33
CA LEU A 709 37.08 0.39 -35.50
C LEU A 709 37.49 0.57 -34.03
N LYS A 710 36.52 0.59 -33.12
CA LYS A 710 36.75 0.57 -31.68
C LYS A 710 37.38 -0.78 -31.30
N VAL A 711 38.51 -0.75 -30.60
CA VAL A 711 39.14 -1.94 -30.05
C VAL A 711 38.26 -2.45 -28.90
N GLY A 712 37.77 -3.68 -29.02
CA GLY A 712 36.97 -4.33 -27.96
C GLY A 712 37.78 -4.49 -26.68
N ALA A 713 37.12 -4.26 -25.54
CA ALA A 713 37.72 -4.34 -24.20
C ALA A 713 38.17 -5.76 -23.83
#